data_AF-A0A9P3ZR66-F1
#
_entry.id   AF-A0A9P3ZR66-F1
#
_cell.length_a   1.000
_cell.length_b   1.000
_cell.length_c   1.000
_cell.angle_alpha   90.00
_cell.angle_beta   90.00
_cell.angle_gamma   90.00
#
_symmetry.space_group_name_H-M   'P 1'
#
loop_
_entity.id
_entity.type
_entity.pdbx_description
1 polymer ?
#
loop_
_entity_poly.entity_id
_entity_poly.type
_entity_poly.pdbx_seq_one_letter_code
_entity_poly.pdbx_strand_id
1 'polypeptide(L)'
;MKRISFNGGEVSPGIGGRPDLDVYHRGASVLENVDVSQTGGVARRHGMKRVIAALEGSVMVPYVYSTADRFLVEVSPALLRVLSVDGDVVASLPSVWAAGDVSRLRHKQVNSMLFLACPTHELMVLKRDDDGTFSLAPYEFKARPWRYEEYREFPVRLTLDDGCYRLSFGEHSEDPDAATNEGDVMRVQVTVPQQTGYSTGAVIRQGWVIAKAFTAASTYAAGKKLCVNEGSYWSWWSCDKDFNGAADFVDGLTSPADYPDFFHKGVVCHSNTITCKGTWKFWCNKEWYGTYAVERRYPGDDWQLLGTSTSRIDAASNMQITGDESEEECYLRLMLYESKLGSSTDPSNGFPPDSCGNKLVVDAYRKDVVLQLRSGGRPATVQRFTIPATATLRHFLTNTVSSIKASRVWVDDVEQVGASAVLTLGKSGIDVTPKGLAADALADGQTVRFAWTEPRKTGRIFGLDFRGMKTVYLPAGAKFDVNLGANFGRGRGAVVRLTAFSSADVQYTTTWESRTDIYTTPSSGFYTLYIVANNGSTLEATECQAEISGVASAVVKPDVQEDAPSPAALSTCDVLRFTLPLSPTAKAHFSTYGVPAIKALVIDGVRKTIECEGLVDGDNLIIKPTGLTTDDIAQGQTVRIEWAQAAESFSAKTSQQTGTRWLTRFLPAGTVVSLKGHIDNYAGTRNELPAGVGVYKYWFQANKEGDIAYYTMSGTWRAPADGHYLIYVPLGFPANVVQWASASASIPACTGHFEAEVSELVASAEYSLWDNVSVIPEGVPPSGESLMWSFAAFRGVYGFPSLVDVFQQRLVLAATQAQPQTVWLSKTDDLNSFEVGKQDDSALALTLSTTTQNRVCWLMAQSSRLLLGTADAEWVVSGGQGVMTHENARADSHGFVGSSDVPALMATDKVLYVERGGGRAYQFGYDYETDGFVSRDLTVFADHVLAQGGGVTSGDFMRKPHPRAVMTLADGTMALMTYNSMHQVHAWHRHRTEGRMSNAVVLPNGNSDDLLFVVVEREDGRFIEVFDPDGPFVDAGAWEFTSTVVTNELDVVESLGKDRQAASVRVFFASDTDPSGVEVSNDGAAWDRLGKTRMMERGWHEVLTGSRWSRGARFGIRVSGDRPLEFLAVDVL
;
A
#
# COMPACT_ATOMS: atom_id res chain seq x y z
N MET A 1 -24.85 -67.92 17.22
CA MET A 1 -24.56 -67.87 15.77
C MET A 1 -24.12 -66.45 15.49
N LYS A 2 -22.88 -66.24 15.04
CA LYS A 2 -22.25 -64.91 14.97
C LYS A 2 -22.02 -64.59 13.50
N ARG A 3 -22.80 -63.64 12.99
CA ARG A 3 -22.63 -63.10 11.64
C ARG A 3 -21.60 -61.98 11.72
N ILE A 4 -20.62 -62.02 10.83
CA ILE A 4 -19.57 -61.00 10.72
C ILE A 4 -20.04 -59.98 9.69
N SER A 5 -20.19 -58.74 10.12
CA SER A 5 -20.25 -57.54 9.27
C SER A 5 -18.88 -56.87 9.28
N PHE A 6 -18.48 -56.16 8.23
CA PHE A 6 -17.15 -55.54 8.12
C PHE A 6 -17.15 -54.02 8.40
N ASN A 7 -18.19 -53.49 9.04
CA ASN A 7 -18.31 -52.06 9.34
C ASN A 7 -17.33 -51.55 10.43
N GLY A 8 -16.53 -52.44 11.04
CA GLY A 8 -15.36 -52.08 11.84
C GLY A 8 -14.09 -51.86 11.02
N GLY A 9 -14.09 -52.22 9.72
CA GLY A 9 -12.94 -52.09 8.84
C GLY A 9 -11.80 -53.05 9.15
N GLU A 10 -10.63 -52.74 8.58
CA GLU A 10 -9.38 -53.43 8.87
C GLU A 10 -8.88 -53.01 10.25
N VAL A 11 -8.53 -53.98 11.09
CA VAL A 11 -8.04 -53.74 12.45
C VAL A 11 -6.58 -54.15 12.59
N SER A 12 -5.85 -53.45 13.46
CA SER A 12 -4.42 -53.67 13.60
C SER A 12 -4.09 -55.02 14.24
N PRO A 13 -2.93 -55.62 13.91
CA PRO A 13 -2.54 -56.91 14.48
C PRO A 13 -2.52 -56.93 16.02
N GLY A 14 -2.26 -55.79 16.66
CA GLY A 14 -2.29 -55.65 18.13
C GLY A 14 -3.68 -55.86 18.72
N ILE A 15 -4.74 -55.50 18.00
CA ILE A 15 -6.15 -55.77 18.40
C ILE A 15 -6.45 -57.27 18.36
N GLY A 16 -5.67 -58.07 17.63
CA GLY A 16 -5.76 -59.54 17.67
C GLY A 16 -5.62 -60.14 19.07
N GLY A 17 -4.90 -59.47 19.98
CA GLY A 17 -4.80 -59.89 21.38
C GLY A 17 -5.97 -59.45 22.27
N ARG A 18 -6.89 -58.64 21.75
CA ARG A 18 -8.05 -58.07 22.46
C ARG A 18 -9.37 -58.46 21.78
N PRO A 19 -9.65 -59.76 21.67
CA PRO A 19 -10.85 -60.22 21.00
C PRO A 19 -12.12 -59.98 21.83
N ASP A 20 -12.00 -59.43 23.04
CA ASP A 20 -13.09 -58.92 23.87
C ASP A 20 -13.71 -57.61 23.33
N LEU A 21 -12.98 -56.87 22.48
CA LEU A 21 -13.47 -55.63 21.89
C LEU A 21 -14.49 -55.90 20.77
N ASP A 22 -15.60 -55.16 20.77
CA ASP A 22 -16.65 -55.30 19.75
C ASP A 22 -16.12 -55.13 18.31
N VAL A 23 -15.24 -54.14 18.09
CA VAL A 23 -14.63 -53.86 16.78
C VAL A 23 -13.90 -55.07 16.19
N TYR A 24 -13.30 -55.92 17.02
CA TYR A 24 -12.63 -57.15 16.58
C TYR A 24 -13.59 -58.12 15.89
N HIS A 25 -14.85 -58.17 16.34
CA HIS A 25 -15.85 -59.09 15.83
C HIS A 25 -16.57 -58.62 14.57
N ARG A 26 -16.56 -57.30 14.33
CA ARG A 26 -17.14 -56.65 13.15
C ARG A 26 -16.09 -56.07 12.20
N GLY A 27 -14.85 -56.52 12.35
CA GLY A 27 -13.70 -56.10 11.54
C GLY A 27 -13.01 -57.28 10.87
N ALA A 28 -11.95 -56.96 10.13
CA ALA A 28 -11.12 -57.92 9.42
C ALA A 28 -9.64 -57.66 9.67
N SER A 29 -8.81 -58.68 9.50
CA SER A 29 -7.36 -58.53 9.56
C SER A 29 -6.78 -58.01 8.24
N VAL A 30 -7.47 -58.23 7.11
CA VAL A 30 -7.10 -57.71 5.79
C VAL A 30 -8.36 -57.30 5.02
N LEU A 31 -8.37 -56.06 4.51
CA LEU A 31 -9.33 -55.55 3.53
C LEU A 31 -8.57 -54.81 2.43
N GLU A 32 -8.09 -55.55 1.44
CA GLU A 32 -7.25 -55.03 0.35
C GLU A 32 -7.96 -55.12 -1.00
N ASN A 33 -7.93 -54.02 -1.76
CA ASN A 33 -8.62 -53.84 -3.04
C ASN A 33 -10.12 -54.13 -2.97
N VAL A 34 -10.74 -53.78 -1.85
CA VAL A 34 -12.18 -53.88 -1.63
C VAL A 34 -12.71 -52.57 -1.09
N ASP A 35 -14.01 -52.38 -1.26
CA ASP A 35 -14.78 -51.25 -0.79
C ASP A 35 -15.76 -51.73 0.28
N VAL A 36 -15.73 -51.08 1.44
CA VAL A 36 -16.59 -51.44 2.58
C VAL A 36 -17.80 -50.49 2.64
N SER A 37 -19.01 -51.03 2.80
CA SER A 37 -20.22 -50.21 2.99
C SER A 37 -20.41 -49.81 4.46
N GLN A 38 -21.26 -48.80 4.70
CA GLN A 38 -21.58 -48.38 6.08
C GLN A 38 -22.24 -49.50 6.91
N THR A 39 -22.92 -50.45 6.26
CA THR A 39 -23.56 -51.62 6.89
C THR A 39 -22.63 -52.83 6.99
N GLY A 40 -21.39 -52.71 6.50
CA GLY A 40 -20.37 -53.75 6.59
C GLY A 40 -20.43 -54.80 5.48
N GLY A 41 -21.13 -54.52 4.38
CA GLY A 41 -20.97 -55.27 3.14
C GLY A 41 -19.64 -54.93 2.48
N VAL A 42 -19.14 -55.86 1.67
CA VAL A 42 -17.85 -55.73 0.98
C VAL A 42 -18.08 -55.93 -0.51
N ALA A 43 -17.61 -54.98 -1.30
CA ALA A 43 -17.58 -55.03 -2.74
C ALA A 43 -16.14 -55.01 -3.23
N ARG A 44 -15.88 -55.61 -4.39
CA ARG A 44 -14.60 -55.48 -5.08
C ARG A 44 -14.39 -54.02 -5.50
N ARG A 45 -13.17 -53.50 -5.32
CA ARG A 45 -12.77 -52.22 -5.92
C ARG A 45 -12.92 -52.29 -7.45
N HIS A 46 -13.44 -51.23 -8.06
CA HIS A 46 -13.50 -51.10 -9.52
C HIS A 46 -12.12 -50.95 -10.16
N GLY A 47 -11.98 -51.33 -11.44
CA GLY A 47 -10.74 -51.14 -12.19
C GLY A 47 -10.43 -49.66 -12.45
N MET A 48 -9.30 -49.42 -13.12
CA MET A 48 -8.80 -48.08 -13.42
C MET A 48 -8.71 -47.85 -14.93
N LYS A 49 -9.03 -46.63 -15.35
CA LYS A 49 -8.92 -46.17 -16.74
C LYS A 49 -7.97 -44.98 -16.82
N ARG A 50 -7.06 -44.98 -17.80
CA ARG A 50 -6.23 -43.82 -18.13
C ARG A 50 -7.08 -42.72 -18.74
N VAL A 51 -6.95 -41.51 -18.20
CA VAL A 51 -7.60 -40.30 -18.69
C VAL A 51 -6.64 -39.57 -19.62
N ILE A 52 -5.43 -39.24 -19.12
CA ILE A 52 -4.40 -38.53 -19.88
C ILE A 52 -3.02 -38.74 -19.23
N ALA A 53 -1.93 -38.58 -19.99
CA ALA A 53 -0.58 -38.52 -19.42
C ALA A 53 -0.45 -37.28 -18.51
N ALA A 54 0.02 -37.46 -17.27
CA ALA A 54 0.16 -36.40 -16.30
C ALA A 54 1.43 -35.57 -16.55
N LEU A 55 1.37 -34.28 -16.30
CA LEU A 55 2.52 -33.38 -16.41
C LEU A 55 3.51 -33.64 -15.27
N GLU A 56 4.80 -33.38 -15.47
CA GLU A 56 5.81 -33.60 -14.43
C GLU A 56 5.57 -32.68 -13.22
N GLY A 57 5.63 -33.24 -12.01
CA GLY A 57 5.45 -32.49 -10.76
C GLY A 57 4.05 -31.89 -10.55
N SER A 58 3.05 -32.32 -11.32
CA SER A 58 1.72 -31.72 -11.27
C SER A 58 0.87 -32.18 -10.08
N VAL A 59 -0.05 -31.32 -9.66
CA VAL A 59 -1.17 -31.63 -8.77
C VAL A 59 -2.49 -31.30 -9.45
N MET A 60 -3.54 -31.99 -9.04
CA MET A 60 -4.89 -31.83 -9.51
C MET A 60 -5.73 -31.12 -8.44
N VAL A 61 -6.65 -30.29 -8.91
CA VAL A 61 -7.60 -29.51 -8.13
C VAL A 61 -8.99 -29.67 -8.75
N PRO A 62 -10.05 -29.91 -7.97
CA PRO A 62 -11.41 -29.95 -8.51
C PRO A 62 -11.89 -28.54 -8.86
N TYR A 63 -12.57 -28.40 -10.00
CA TYR A 63 -13.37 -27.23 -10.33
C TYR A 63 -14.81 -27.69 -10.53
N VAL A 64 -15.72 -27.32 -9.63
CA VAL A 64 -17.12 -27.77 -9.62
C VAL A 64 -18.04 -26.56 -9.52
N TYR A 65 -18.55 -26.11 -10.66
CA TYR A 65 -19.57 -25.06 -10.71
C TYR A 65 -20.98 -25.65 -10.54
N SER A 66 -21.23 -26.79 -11.18
CA SER A 66 -22.47 -27.57 -11.04
C SER A 66 -22.17 -29.06 -11.21
N THR A 67 -23.18 -29.93 -11.05
CA THR A 67 -23.00 -31.36 -11.35
C THR A 67 -22.76 -31.63 -12.84
N ALA A 68 -23.15 -30.70 -13.72
CA ALA A 68 -22.89 -30.79 -15.16
C ALA A 68 -21.57 -30.10 -15.54
N ASP A 69 -21.29 -28.93 -14.96
CA ASP A 69 -20.11 -28.13 -15.22
C ASP A 69 -19.05 -28.40 -14.15
N ARG A 70 -18.29 -29.47 -14.39
CA ARG A 70 -17.21 -29.94 -13.53
C ARG A 70 -15.97 -30.27 -14.36
N PHE A 71 -14.82 -29.88 -13.85
CA PHE A 71 -13.53 -30.03 -14.53
C PHE A 71 -12.45 -30.43 -13.53
N LEU A 72 -11.41 -31.05 -14.04
CA LEU A 72 -10.17 -31.31 -13.31
C LEU A 72 -9.14 -30.26 -13.74
N VAL A 73 -8.63 -29.49 -12.79
CA VAL A 73 -7.57 -28.52 -13.04
C VAL A 73 -6.24 -29.15 -12.66
N GLU A 74 -5.38 -29.40 -13.64
CA GLU A 74 -4.02 -29.88 -13.38
C GLU A 74 -3.04 -28.71 -13.46
N VAL A 75 -2.32 -28.50 -12.37
CA VAL A 75 -1.32 -27.45 -12.22
C VAL A 75 0.05 -28.09 -12.16
N SER A 76 0.95 -27.68 -13.04
CA SER A 76 2.36 -28.09 -13.06
C SER A 76 3.26 -26.85 -13.14
N PRO A 77 4.59 -26.99 -12.96
CA PRO A 77 5.50 -25.86 -13.12
C PRO A 77 5.57 -25.33 -14.56
N ALA A 78 5.31 -26.19 -15.55
CA ALA A 78 5.37 -25.82 -16.95
C ALA A 78 4.04 -25.21 -17.45
N LEU A 79 2.91 -25.69 -16.93
CA LEU A 79 1.59 -25.41 -17.50
C LEU A 79 0.47 -25.66 -16.49
N LEU A 80 -0.60 -24.86 -16.58
CA LEU A 80 -1.91 -25.17 -16.01
C LEU A 80 -2.85 -25.61 -17.14
N ARG A 81 -3.56 -26.72 -16.96
CA ARG A 81 -4.60 -27.16 -17.92
C ARG A 81 -5.90 -27.52 -17.22
N VAL A 82 -7.00 -27.22 -17.88
CA VAL A 82 -8.36 -27.59 -17.45
C VAL A 82 -8.82 -28.76 -18.30
N LEU A 83 -9.24 -29.84 -17.67
CA LEU A 83 -9.61 -31.10 -18.30
C LEU A 83 -11.09 -31.41 -18.09
N SER A 84 -11.75 -31.93 -19.13
CA SER A 84 -13.04 -32.61 -18.98
C SER A 84 -12.88 -33.89 -18.17
N VAL A 85 -13.99 -34.46 -17.69
CA VAL A 85 -13.98 -35.76 -17.01
C VAL A 85 -13.47 -36.91 -17.90
N ASP A 86 -13.59 -36.75 -19.22
CA ASP A 86 -13.12 -37.71 -20.22
C ASP A 86 -11.64 -37.51 -20.62
N GLY A 87 -11.02 -36.40 -20.18
CA GLY A 87 -9.61 -36.09 -20.41
C GLY A 87 -9.34 -35.09 -21.54
N ASP A 88 -10.38 -34.49 -22.14
CA ASP A 88 -10.20 -33.46 -23.16
C ASP A 88 -9.63 -32.19 -22.53
N VAL A 89 -8.64 -31.57 -23.18
CA VAL A 89 -8.08 -30.29 -22.76
C VAL A 89 -9.02 -29.16 -23.15
N VAL A 90 -9.73 -28.62 -22.17
CA VAL A 90 -10.67 -27.49 -22.33
C VAL A 90 -9.94 -26.16 -22.38
N ALA A 91 -8.89 -26.01 -21.57
CA ALA A 91 -8.05 -24.82 -21.56
C ALA A 91 -6.60 -25.16 -21.22
N SER A 92 -5.68 -24.34 -21.70
CA SER A 92 -4.24 -24.44 -21.44
C SER A 92 -3.69 -23.03 -21.21
N LEU A 93 -3.14 -22.81 -20.02
CA LEU A 93 -2.72 -21.50 -19.52
C LEU A 93 -1.27 -21.59 -19.01
N PRO A 94 -0.46 -20.53 -19.16
CA PRO A 94 0.89 -20.52 -18.62
C PRO A 94 0.86 -20.69 -17.09
N SER A 95 1.77 -21.51 -16.57
CA SER A 95 1.94 -21.61 -15.11
C SER A 95 2.77 -20.44 -14.59
N VAL A 96 2.44 -19.98 -13.39
CA VAL A 96 3.19 -18.94 -12.67
C VAL A 96 3.97 -19.50 -11.47
N TRP A 97 3.84 -20.80 -11.19
CA TRP A 97 4.38 -21.46 -10.01
C TRP A 97 5.62 -22.30 -10.34
N ALA A 98 6.61 -22.28 -9.45
CA ALA A 98 7.77 -23.15 -9.56
C ALA A 98 7.48 -24.57 -9.02
N ALA A 99 8.40 -25.52 -9.24
CA ALA A 99 8.26 -26.91 -8.78
C ALA A 99 7.99 -27.06 -7.28
N GLY A 100 8.63 -26.24 -6.43
CA GLY A 100 8.41 -26.27 -4.98
C GLY A 100 7.08 -25.67 -4.52
N ASP A 101 6.41 -24.91 -5.40
CA ASP A 101 5.18 -24.19 -5.10
C ASP A 101 3.95 -25.06 -5.34
N VAL A 102 3.99 -25.85 -6.43
CA VAL A 102 2.84 -26.66 -6.91
C VAL A 102 2.33 -27.62 -5.84
N SER A 103 3.22 -28.31 -5.11
CA SER A 103 2.82 -29.23 -4.02
C SER A 103 2.24 -28.52 -2.79
N ARG A 104 2.45 -27.20 -2.67
CA ARG A 104 1.99 -26.36 -1.56
C ARG A 104 0.74 -25.56 -1.91
N LEU A 105 0.23 -25.68 -3.14
CA LEU A 105 -0.98 -24.98 -3.56
C LEU A 105 -2.17 -25.35 -2.68
N ARG A 106 -2.88 -24.34 -2.23
CA ARG A 106 -4.15 -24.48 -1.52
C ARG A 106 -5.21 -23.74 -2.29
N HIS A 107 -6.41 -24.32 -2.33
CA HIS A 107 -7.44 -23.84 -3.22
C HIS A 107 -8.78 -23.71 -2.52
N LYS A 108 -9.58 -22.77 -3.00
CA LYS A 108 -11.00 -22.69 -2.67
C LYS A 108 -11.76 -22.13 -3.85
N GLN A 109 -12.85 -22.77 -4.22
CA GLN A 109 -13.74 -22.26 -5.25
C GLN A 109 -14.91 -21.49 -4.63
N VAL A 110 -15.25 -20.37 -5.25
CA VAL A 110 -16.45 -19.57 -4.99
C VAL A 110 -17.07 -19.25 -6.33
N ASN A 111 -18.28 -19.75 -6.60
CA ASN A 111 -18.94 -19.59 -7.89
C ASN A 111 -18.01 -20.00 -9.04
N SER A 112 -17.70 -19.10 -9.99
CA SER A 112 -16.82 -19.35 -11.13
C SER A 112 -15.35 -18.95 -10.89
N MET A 113 -14.96 -18.66 -9.65
CA MET A 113 -13.60 -18.26 -9.27
C MET A 113 -12.95 -19.35 -8.41
N LEU A 114 -11.88 -19.93 -8.90
CA LEU A 114 -11.01 -20.84 -8.14
C LEU A 114 -9.79 -20.06 -7.65
N PHE A 115 -9.75 -19.76 -6.35
CA PHE A 115 -8.62 -19.11 -5.70
C PHE A 115 -7.50 -20.13 -5.47
N LEU A 116 -6.26 -19.74 -5.79
CA LEU A 116 -5.06 -20.56 -5.70
C LEU A 116 -4.01 -19.80 -4.87
N ALA A 117 -3.84 -20.23 -3.63
CA ALA A 117 -2.94 -19.65 -2.65
C ALA A 117 -1.61 -20.42 -2.58
N CYS A 118 -0.50 -19.69 -2.52
CA CYS A 118 0.86 -20.22 -2.47
C CYS A 118 1.75 -19.34 -1.57
N PRO A 119 2.63 -19.89 -0.71
CA PRO A 119 3.46 -19.07 0.17
C PRO A 119 4.42 -18.08 -0.53
N THR A 120 4.79 -18.36 -1.77
CA THR A 120 5.89 -17.71 -2.52
C THR A 120 5.40 -16.88 -3.71
N HIS A 121 4.10 -16.92 -4.02
CA HIS A 121 3.51 -16.23 -5.16
C HIS A 121 2.20 -15.56 -4.76
N GLU A 122 1.84 -14.46 -5.42
CA GLU A 122 0.59 -13.76 -5.14
C GLU A 122 -0.65 -14.65 -5.34
N LEU A 123 -1.75 -14.28 -4.68
CA LEU A 123 -3.00 -15.02 -4.79
C LEU A 123 -3.48 -14.97 -6.24
N MET A 124 -3.58 -16.13 -6.89
CA MET A 124 -4.08 -16.23 -8.26
C MET A 124 -5.54 -16.68 -8.27
N VAL A 125 -6.28 -16.27 -9.29
CA VAL A 125 -7.65 -16.75 -9.53
C VAL A 125 -7.76 -17.31 -10.93
N LEU A 126 -8.17 -18.58 -11.01
CA LEU A 126 -8.66 -19.18 -12.24
C LEU A 126 -10.15 -18.88 -12.35
N LYS A 127 -10.52 -18.06 -13.32
CA LYS A 127 -11.91 -17.64 -13.56
C LYS A 127 -12.44 -18.31 -14.82
N ARG A 128 -13.72 -18.73 -14.78
CA ARG A 128 -14.50 -19.07 -15.97
C ARG A 128 -15.49 -17.96 -16.28
N ASP A 129 -15.38 -17.36 -17.44
CA ASP A 129 -16.30 -16.33 -17.93
C ASP A 129 -17.61 -16.95 -18.47
N ASP A 130 -18.62 -16.10 -18.72
CA ASP A 130 -19.97 -16.54 -19.11
C ASP A 130 -19.99 -17.27 -20.47
N ASP A 131 -19.02 -16.98 -21.34
CA ASP A 131 -18.81 -17.66 -22.62
C ASP A 131 -18.12 -19.04 -22.47
N GLY A 132 -17.71 -19.40 -21.25
CA GLY A 132 -17.02 -20.63 -20.91
C GLY A 132 -15.50 -20.56 -21.01
N THR A 133 -14.92 -19.41 -21.36
CA THR A 133 -13.47 -19.20 -21.45
C THR A 133 -12.85 -19.19 -20.06
N PHE A 134 -11.67 -19.82 -19.92
CA PHE A 134 -10.88 -19.81 -18.69
C PHE A 134 -9.73 -18.80 -18.77
N SER A 135 -9.53 -18.03 -17.69
CA SER A 135 -8.42 -17.10 -17.53
C SER A 135 -7.77 -17.23 -16.16
N LEU A 136 -6.45 -17.05 -16.08
CA LEU A 136 -5.67 -17.06 -14.84
C LEU A 136 -5.02 -15.69 -14.66
N ALA A 137 -5.30 -15.02 -13.55
CA ALA A 137 -4.74 -13.70 -13.24
C ALA A 137 -4.51 -13.52 -11.72
N PRO A 138 -3.63 -12.59 -11.32
CA PRO A 138 -3.53 -12.14 -9.93
C PRO A 138 -4.87 -11.63 -9.40
N TYR A 139 -5.15 -11.88 -8.11
CA TYR A 139 -6.34 -11.36 -7.47
C TYR A 139 -6.22 -9.86 -7.20
N GLU A 140 -7.13 -9.08 -7.77
CA GLU A 140 -7.18 -7.63 -7.57
C GLU A 140 -7.92 -7.28 -6.28
N PHE A 141 -7.18 -6.65 -5.35
CA PHE A 141 -7.73 -6.13 -4.11
C PHE A 141 -8.23 -4.69 -4.29
N LYS A 142 -9.48 -4.40 -3.93
CA LYS A 142 -9.97 -3.01 -3.73
C LYS A 142 -9.25 -2.35 -2.56
N ALA A 143 -9.13 -3.08 -1.46
CA ALA A 143 -8.36 -2.68 -0.28
C ALA A 143 -7.47 -3.85 0.15
N ARG A 144 -6.16 -3.62 0.22
CA ARG A 144 -5.17 -4.64 0.57
C ARG A 144 -5.10 -4.81 2.09
N PRO A 145 -4.81 -6.02 2.59
CA PRO A 145 -4.48 -6.20 4.00
C PRO A 145 -3.11 -5.59 4.30
N TRP A 146 -3.01 -4.90 5.43
CA TRP A 146 -1.77 -4.29 5.91
C TRP A 146 -1.10 -5.19 6.94
N ARG A 147 0.23 -5.17 6.98
CA ARG A 147 0.99 -5.93 7.99
C ARG A 147 0.77 -5.38 9.40
N TYR A 148 0.74 -4.05 9.52
CA TYR A 148 0.59 -3.33 10.78
C TYR A 148 -0.52 -2.29 10.69
N GLU A 149 -1.38 -2.24 11.71
CA GLU A 149 -2.45 -1.23 11.89
C GLU A 149 -2.07 -0.11 12.88
N GLU A 150 -0.91 -0.24 13.55
CA GLU A 150 -0.49 0.62 14.64
C GLU A 150 0.75 1.47 14.30
N TYR A 151 1.16 2.31 15.25
CA TYR A 151 2.38 3.10 15.14
C TYR A 151 3.60 2.20 15.03
N ARG A 152 4.47 2.54 14.09
CA ARG A 152 5.77 1.92 13.87
C ARG A 152 6.79 2.50 14.83
N GLU A 153 7.85 1.73 15.10
CA GLU A 153 8.94 2.16 15.98
C GLU A 153 9.78 3.29 15.37
N PHE A 154 9.80 3.39 14.04
CA PHE A 154 10.53 4.41 13.30
C PHE A 154 9.68 5.08 12.21
N PRO A 155 9.91 6.36 11.92
CA PRO A 155 9.11 7.09 10.94
C PRO A 155 9.55 6.80 9.52
N VAL A 156 8.61 6.97 8.59
CA VAL A 156 8.92 7.15 7.17
C VAL A 156 8.76 8.62 6.81
N ARG A 157 9.71 9.17 6.06
CA ARG A 157 9.63 10.53 5.54
C ARG A 157 9.04 10.50 4.14
N LEU A 158 7.92 11.20 3.96
CA LEU A 158 7.30 11.42 2.66
C LEU A 158 7.70 12.80 2.15
N THR A 159 8.15 12.87 0.90
CA THR A 159 8.43 14.13 0.18
C THR A 159 7.85 14.04 -1.23
N LEU A 160 7.40 15.16 -1.80
CA LEU A 160 7.01 15.25 -3.21
C LEU A 160 8.07 16.02 -3.98
N ASP A 161 8.64 15.37 -4.98
CA ASP A 161 9.56 16.00 -5.91
C ASP A 161 9.17 15.64 -7.34
N ASP A 162 9.07 16.66 -8.19
CA ASP A 162 8.68 16.51 -9.59
C ASP A 162 7.40 15.67 -9.85
N GLY A 163 6.36 15.87 -9.04
CA GLY A 163 5.09 15.15 -9.22
C GLY A 163 5.13 13.67 -8.79
N CYS A 164 6.28 13.17 -8.31
CA CYS A 164 6.45 11.83 -7.75
C CYS A 164 6.67 11.89 -6.24
N TYR A 165 6.17 10.89 -5.53
CA TYR A 165 6.47 10.75 -4.10
C TYR A 165 7.80 10.04 -3.90
N ARG A 166 8.51 10.53 -2.91
CA ARG A 166 9.78 10.01 -2.42
C ARG A 166 9.62 9.63 -0.97
N LEU A 167 9.87 8.36 -0.69
CA LEU A 167 9.91 7.83 0.67
C LEU A 167 11.35 7.56 1.06
N SER A 168 11.72 7.96 2.29
CA SER A 168 12.99 7.59 2.90
C SER A 168 12.74 7.09 4.32
N PHE A 169 13.44 6.01 4.68
CA PHE A 169 13.47 5.47 6.04
C PHE A 169 14.59 6.08 6.90
N GLY A 170 15.32 7.07 6.37
CA GLY A 170 16.38 7.77 7.11
C GLY A 170 17.48 6.82 7.57
N GLU A 171 17.80 6.85 8.87
CA GLU A 171 18.79 5.98 9.51
C GLU A 171 18.34 4.51 9.62
N HIS A 172 17.07 4.21 9.31
CA HIS A 172 16.47 2.87 9.40
C HIS A 172 16.41 2.14 8.04
N SER A 173 17.19 2.58 7.04
CA SER A 173 17.24 1.93 5.70
C SER A 173 17.57 0.44 5.76
N GLU A 174 18.44 0.08 6.70
CA GLU A 174 18.93 -1.29 6.86
C GLU A 174 17.98 -2.17 7.67
N ASP A 175 16.89 -1.62 8.20
CA ASP A 175 15.88 -2.39 8.91
C ASP A 175 15.22 -3.39 7.94
N PRO A 176 15.07 -4.69 8.30
CA PRO A 176 14.40 -5.67 7.45
C PRO A 176 12.99 -5.26 7.00
N ASP A 177 12.27 -4.48 7.82
CA ASP A 177 10.95 -3.97 7.48
C ASP A 177 10.99 -2.76 6.54
N ALA A 178 12.15 -2.10 6.38
CA ALA A 178 12.38 -1.02 5.42
C ALA A 178 12.82 -1.53 4.03
N ALA A 179 13.07 -2.84 3.89
CA ALA A 179 13.40 -3.44 2.59
C ALA A 179 12.29 -3.19 1.57
N THR A 180 12.66 -2.72 0.38
CA THR A 180 11.77 -2.38 -0.73
C THR A 180 12.08 -3.23 -1.96
N ASN A 181 11.04 -3.67 -2.67
CA ASN A 181 11.13 -4.29 -3.98
C ASN A 181 10.19 -3.62 -4.96
N GLU A 182 10.52 -3.68 -6.24
CA GLU A 182 9.65 -3.18 -7.31
C GLU A 182 8.22 -3.71 -7.17
N GLY A 183 7.23 -2.83 -7.35
CA GLY A 183 5.82 -3.16 -7.24
C GLY A 183 5.29 -3.23 -5.81
N ASP A 184 6.14 -3.12 -4.78
CA ASP A 184 5.70 -3.09 -3.39
C ASP A 184 4.68 -1.97 -3.16
N VAL A 185 3.67 -2.27 -2.36
CA VAL A 185 2.61 -1.32 -2.00
C VAL A 185 2.74 -0.98 -0.52
N MET A 186 2.68 0.31 -0.23
CA MET A 186 2.83 0.86 1.11
C MET A 186 1.73 1.88 1.37
N ARG A 187 1.18 1.88 2.59
CA ARG A 187 0.39 3.00 3.08
C ARG A 187 1.22 3.88 4.00
N VAL A 188 0.98 5.18 3.90
CA VAL A 188 1.50 6.18 4.82
C VAL A 188 0.35 7.09 5.23
N GLN A 189 0.08 7.15 6.53
CA GLN A 189 -0.95 8.03 7.04
C GLN A 189 -0.40 9.45 7.15
N VAL A 190 -1.10 10.39 6.51
CA VAL A 190 -0.80 11.83 6.51
C VAL A 190 -1.94 12.60 7.17
N THR A 191 -1.65 13.84 7.59
CA THR A 191 -2.66 14.72 8.19
C THR A 191 -3.15 15.71 7.13
N VAL A 192 -4.46 15.71 6.89
CA VAL A 192 -5.16 16.74 6.11
C VAL A 192 -5.46 17.92 7.07
N PRO A 193 -4.93 19.13 6.80
CA PRO A 193 -5.19 20.27 7.67
C PRO A 193 -6.66 20.70 7.59
N GLN A 194 -7.12 21.44 8.61
CA GLN A 194 -8.47 21.98 8.67
C GLN A 194 -8.77 22.81 7.42
N GLN A 195 -9.92 22.56 6.79
CA GLN A 195 -10.37 23.30 5.60
C GLN A 195 -11.50 24.25 5.95
N THR A 196 -11.59 25.40 5.27
CA THR A 196 -12.67 26.37 5.50
C THR A 196 -13.12 27.03 4.20
N GLY A 197 -14.40 26.87 3.88
CA GLY A 197 -15.10 27.58 2.80
C GLY A 197 -15.86 28.78 3.33
N TYR A 198 -15.44 29.97 2.93
CA TYR A 198 -16.17 31.21 3.24
C TYR A 198 -17.12 31.54 2.11
N SER A 199 -18.35 31.90 2.46
CA SER A 199 -19.24 32.52 1.49
C SER A 199 -18.70 33.90 1.13
N THR A 200 -18.44 34.13 -0.15
CA THR A 200 -17.88 35.39 -0.66
C THR A 200 -18.80 35.97 -1.73
N GLY A 201 -19.11 37.26 -1.59
CA GLY A 201 -19.82 38.00 -2.63
C GLY A 201 -19.04 38.00 -3.95
N ALA A 202 -17.71 37.92 -3.91
CA ALA A 202 -16.86 37.82 -5.09
C ALA A 202 -17.17 36.60 -5.96
N VAL A 203 -17.24 35.40 -5.39
CA VAL A 203 -17.52 34.17 -6.15
C VAL A 203 -18.95 34.17 -6.71
N ILE A 204 -19.91 34.71 -5.95
CA ILE A 204 -21.30 34.81 -6.39
C ILE A 204 -21.45 35.81 -7.54
N ARG A 205 -20.68 36.90 -7.52
CA ARG A 205 -20.74 37.96 -8.55
C ARG A 205 -20.15 37.57 -9.92
N GLN A 206 -19.45 36.44 -10.02
CA GLN A 206 -18.81 36.02 -11.28
C GLN A 206 -19.79 35.35 -12.24
N GLY A 207 -19.95 35.92 -13.43
CA GLY A 207 -20.54 35.23 -14.59
C GLY A 207 -22.03 34.92 -14.51
N TRP A 208 -22.79 35.60 -13.63
CA TRP A 208 -24.23 35.45 -13.51
C TRP A 208 -25.01 36.43 -14.40
N VAL A 209 -26.26 36.10 -14.70
CA VAL A 209 -27.19 36.98 -15.43
C VAL A 209 -28.55 37.02 -14.74
N ILE A 210 -29.27 38.13 -14.89
CA ILE A 210 -30.68 38.21 -14.48
C ILE A 210 -31.51 37.45 -15.50
N ALA A 211 -32.03 36.30 -15.10
CA ALA A 211 -32.92 35.52 -15.94
C ALA A 211 -34.33 36.13 -15.89
N LYS A 212 -34.87 36.44 -17.08
CA LYS A 212 -36.28 36.79 -17.27
C LYS A 212 -37.08 35.51 -17.53
N ALA A 213 -38.40 35.65 -17.69
CA ALA A 213 -39.26 34.54 -18.10
C ALA A 213 -38.66 33.82 -19.32
N PHE A 214 -38.57 32.49 -19.25
CA PHE A 214 -38.00 31.67 -20.30
C PHE A 214 -38.89 31.75 -21.54
N THR A 215 -38.26 31.83 -22.72
CA THR A 215 -38.93 31.92 -24.02
C THR A 215 -38.16 31.09 -25.04
N ALA A 216 -38.71 30.92 -26.24
CA ALA A 216 -38.03 30.27 -27.35
C ALA A 216 -36.71 30.98 -27.79
N ALA A 217 -36.44 32.19 -27.31
CA ALA A 217 -35.20 32.92 -27.57
C ALA A 217 -34.17 32.82 -26.41
N SER A 218 -34.52 32.19 -25.29
CA SER A 218 -33.62 32.06 -24.14
C SER A 218 -32.49 31.09 -24.46
N THR A 219 -31.23 31.48 -24.24
CA THR A 219 -30.08 30.57 -24.45
C THR A 219 -29.09 30.73 -23.30
N TYR A 220 -28.74 29.63 -22.65
CA TYR A 220 -27.81 29.59 -21.53
C TYR A 220 -26.82 28.44 -21.70
N ALA A 221 -25.53 28.73 -21.62
CA ALA A 221 -24.50 27.70 -21.68
C ALA A 221 -24.31 27.02 -20.31
N ALA A 222 -23.89 25.76 -20.32
CA ALA A 222 -23.47 25.03 -19.13
C ALA A 222 -22.44 25.85 -18.32
N GLY A 223 -22.56 25.80 -17.00
CA GLY A 223 -21.80 26.61 -16.04
C GLY A 223 -22.31 28.04 -15.84
N LYS A 224 -23.33 28.51 -16.58
CA LYS A 224 -23.90 29.84 -16.35
C LYS A 224 -24.69 29.91 -15.05
N LYS A 225 -24.47 31.01 -14.31
CA LYS A 225 -25.22 31.34 -13.10
C LYS A 225 -26.40 32.26 -13.46
N LEU A 226 -27.53 32.03 -12.82
CA LEU A 226 -28.76 32.78 -13.06
C LEU A 226 -29.29 33.30 -11.72
N CYS A 227 -29.86 34.49 -11.73
CA CYS A 227 -30.69 34.96 -10.63
C CYS A 227 -32.07 35.37 -11.15
N VAL A 228 -33.12 34.93 -10.46
CA VAL A 228 -34.52 35.21 -10.79
C VAL A 228 -35.13 36.04 -9.66
N ASN A 229 -35.93 37.04 -10.02
CA ASN A 229 -36.62 37.88 -9.06
C ASN A 229 -37.96 37.25 -8.66
N GLU A 230 -38.10 36.88 -7.38
CA GLU A 230 -39.32 36.28 -6.82
C GLU A 230 -40.18 37.32 -6.07
N GLY A 231 -39.96 38.61 -6.36
CA GLY A 231 -40.63 39.75 -5.76
C GLY A 231 -40.06 40.16 -4.40
N SER A 232 -40.03 39.23 -3.44
CA SER A 232 -39.58 39.51 -2.05
C SER A 232 -38.16 39.03 -1.74
N TYR A 233 -37.59 38.19 -2.59
CA TYR A 233 -36.22 37.65 -2.55
C TYR A 233 -35.74 37.32 -3.98
N TRP A 234 -34.46 37.01 -4.10
CA TRP A 234 -33.86 36.54 -5.35
C TRP A 234 -33.49 35.07 -5.21
N SER A 235 -33.93 34.25 -6.17
CA SER A 235 -33.56 32.84 -6.26
C SER A 235 -32.35 32.68 -7.18
N TRP A 236 -31.37 31.89 -6.76
CA TRP A 236 -30.14 31.62 -7.49
C TRP A 236 -30.19 30.24 -8.13
N TRP A 237 -29.64 30.11 -9.33
CA TRP A 237 -29.65 28.88 -10.11
C TRP A 237 -28.36 28.72 -10.90
N SER A 238 -27.98 27.48 -11.17
CA SER A 238 -26.83 27.12 -12.01
C SER A 238 -27.30 26.26 -13.18
N CYS A 239 -26.76 26.53 -14.36
CA CYS A 239 -27.04 25.79 -15.60
C CYS A 239 -26.03 24.66 -15.72
N ASP A 240 -26.48 23.41 -15.72
CA ASP A 240 -25.61 22.23 -15.78
C ASP A 240 -25.34 21.76 -17.20
N LYS A 241 -26.28 22.04 -18.12
CA LYS A 241 -26.21 21.69 -19.54
C LYS A 241 -26.66 22.86 -20.38
N ASP A 242 -26.14 22.96 -21.60
CA ASP A 242 -26.56 23.99 -22.55
C ASP A 242 -28.08 23.94 -22.76
N PHE A 243 -28.76 25.05 -22.51
CA PHE A 243 -30.19 25.24 -22.74
C PHE A 243 -30.39 26.12 -23.97
N ASN A 244 -31.05 25.59 -24.99
CA ASN A 244 -31.39 26.32 -26.21
C ASN A 244 -32.90 26.43 -26.37
N GLY A 245 -33.45 27.61 -26.09
CA GLY A 245 -34.89 27.87 -26.14
C GLY A 245 -35.52 27.57 -27.51
N ALA A 246 -34.79 27.57 -28.62
CA ALA A 246 -35.36 27.21 -29.91
C ALA A 246 -35.72 25.71 -30.01
N ALA A 247 -35.06 24.87 -29.21
CA ALA A 247 -35.22 23.41 -29.20
C ALA A 247 -35.89 22.89 -27.91
N ASP A 248 -35.56 23.49 -26.77
CA ASP A 248 -35.85 22.93 -25.44
C ASP A 248 -37.03 23.64 -24.73
N PHE A 249 -37.44 24.83 -25.18
CA PHE A 249 -38.52 25.58 -24.55
C PHE A 249 -39.90 24.97 -24.81
N VAL A 250 -40.70 24.85 -23.76
CA VAL A 250 -42.11 24.45 -23.82
C VAL A 250 -43.00 25.60 -23.39
N ASP A 251 -44.00 25.93 -24.21
CA ASP A 251 -44.95 27.00 -23.92
C ASP A 251 -45.67 26.78 -22.58
N GLY A 252 -45.71 27.80 -21.74
CA GLY A 252 -46.24 27.74 -20.38
C GLY A 252 -45.23 27.45 -19.27
N LEU A 253 -44.01 26.98 -19.58
CA LEU A 253 -42.92 26.76 -18.62
C LEU A 253 -41.94 27.93 -18.66
N THR A 254 -41.85 28.71 -17.58
CA THR A 254 -41.26 30.07 -17.62
C THR A 254 -40.09 30.30 -16.67
N SER A 255 -39.74 29.33 -15.84
CA SER A 255 -38.66 29.45 -14.85
C SER A 255 -37.62 28.32 -14.99
N PRO A 256 -36.40 28.50 -14.47
CA PRO A 256 -35.41 27.42 -14.41
C PRO A 256 -35.91 26.17 -13.67
N ALA A 257 -36.80 26.34 -12.69
CA ALA A 257 -37.36 25.24 -11.90
C ALA A 257 -38.20 24.26 -12.75
N ASP A 258 -38.72 24.72 -13.89
CA ASP A 258 -39.52 23.92 -14.81
C ASP A 258 -38.63 23.00 -15.69
N TYR A 259 -37.31 23.20 -15.70
CA TYR A 259 -36.33 22.49 -16.53
C TYR A 259 -35.21 21.85 -15.67
N PRO A 260 -35.54 20.88 -14.79
CA PRO A 260 -34.59 20.30 -13.84
C PRO A 260 -33.42 19.54 -14.48
N ASP A 261 -33.54 19.08 -15.73
CA ASP A 261 -32.45 18.42 -16.46
C ASP A 261 -31.34 19.39 -16.92
N PHE A 262 -31.62 20.69 -16.89
CA PHE A 262 -30.74 21.76 -17.35
C PHE A 262 -30.27 22.68 -16.23
N PHE A 263 -31.05 22.82 -15.15
CA PHE A 263 -30.76 23.75 -14.06
C PHE A 263 -30.97 23.14 -12.69
N HIS A 264 -30.06 23.43 -11.75
CA HIS A 264 -30.26 23.21 -10.33
C HIS A 264 -30.32 24.52 -9.53
N LYS A 265 -31.00 24.47 -8.38
CA LYS A 265 -31.12 25.62 -7.49
C LYS A 265 -29.81 25.84 -6.75
N GLY A 266 -29.35 27.09 -6.71
CA GLY A 266 -28.20 27.55 -5.97
C GLY A 266 -26.96 27.86 -6.81
N VAL A 267 -26.04 28.62 -6.22
CA VAL A 267 -24.70 28.89 -6.77
C VAL A 267 -23.64 28.68 -5.70
N VAL A 268 -22.50 28.11 -6.08
CA VAL A 268 -21.33 27.95 -5.18
C VAL A 268 -20.85 29.33 -4.72
N CYS A 269 -20.61 29.50 -3.41
CA CYS A 269 -20.21 30.80 -2.85
C CYS A 269 -18.76 30.88 -2.34
N HIS A 270 -17.96 29.81 -2.50
CA HIS A 270 -16.53 29.76 -2.19
C HIS A 270 -15.71 29.25 -3.38
N SER A 271 -14.41 29.51 -3.40
CA SER A 271 -13.51 29.17 -4.52
C SER A 271 -12.81 27.83 -4.37
N ASN A 272 -12.68 27.31 -3.15
CA ASN A 272 -11.85 26.14 -2.86
C ASN A 272 -12.70 24.88 -2.84
N THR A 273 -12.20 23.77 -3.36
CA THR A 273 -12.79 22.45 -3.11
C THR A 273 -12.64 22.11 -1.63
N ILE A 274 -13.70 21.62 -0.99
CA ILE A 274 -13.65 21.21 0.43
C ILE A 274 -13.81 19.70 0.48
N THR A 275 -12.72 19.00 0.79
CA THR A 275 -12.74 17.56 1.09
C THR A 275 -13.03 17.32 2.57
N CYS A 276 -13.81 16.29 2.85
CA CYS A 276 -14.23 15.96 4.20
C CYS A 276 -14.20 14.46 4.44
N LYS A 277 -13.49 14.04 5.50
CA LYS A 277 -13.65 12.74 6.14
C LYS A 277 -13.71 12.98 7.65
N GLY A 278 -14.91 12.93 8.22
CA GLY A 278 -15.20 13.26 9.62
C GLY A 278 -16.14 14.46 9.79
N THR A 279 -16.01 15.16 10.92
CA THR A 279 -16.98 16.19 11.30
C THR A 279 -16.81 17.50 10.55
N TRP A 280 -17.93 18.09 10.15
CA TRP A 280 -17.98 19.40 9.54
C TRP A 280 -19.08 20.26 10.17
N LYS A 281 -18.89 21.58 10.09
CA LYS A 281 -19.78 22.57 10.71
C LYS A 281 -19.96 23.76 9.79
N PHE A 282 -21.19 24.17 9.56
CA PHE A 282 -21.52 25.42 8.90
C PHE A 282 -22.06 26.42 9.93
N TRP A 283 -21.52 27.64 9.93
CA TRP A 283 -22.02 28.74 10.77
C TRP A 283 -22.61 29.84 9.89
N CYS A 284 -23.82 30.30 10.25
CA CYS A 284 -24.41 31.52 9.69
C CYS A 284 -24.00 32.78 10.50
N ASN A 285 -23.65 33.87 9.81
CA ASN A 285 -23.29 35.15 10.41
C ASN A 285 -24.15 36.32 9.86
N LYS A 286 -24.51 37.22 10.77
CA LYS A 286 -25.57 38.22 10.71
C LYS A 286 -25.42 39.34 9.67
N GLU A 287 -24.31 39.37 8.95
CA GLU A 287 -23.95 40.50 8.07
C GLU A 287 -24.63 40.43 6.70
N TRP A 288 -25.17 39.27 6.31
CA TRP A 288 -25.79 39.08 5.01
C TRP A 288 -27.03 38.19 5.10
N TYR A 289 -28.15 38.64 4.51
CA TYR A 289 -29.35 37.84 4.37
C TYR A 289 -29.21 36.87 3.20
N GLY A 290 -29.20 35.58 3.49
CA GLY A 290 -29.21 34.53 2.48
C GLY A 290 -29.64 33.19 3.07
N THR A 291 -30.31 32.39 2.26
CA THR A 291 -30.53 30.97 2.52
C THR A 291 -29.40 30.21 1.87
N TYR A 292 -28.58 29.57 2.70
CA TYR A 292 -27.47 28.74 2.28
C TYR A 292 -27.84 27.27 2.37
N ALA A 293 -27.26 26.47 1.49
CA ALA A 293 -27.33 25.03 1.53
C ALA A 293 -25.92 24.46 1.66
N VAL A 294 -25.76 23.45 2.50
CA VAL A 294 -24.55 22.61 2.46
C VAL A 294 -24.93 21.37 1.67
N GLU A 295 -24.13 21.09 0.64
CA GLU A 295 -24.31 19.93 -0.20
C GLU A 295 -23.06 19.05 -0.15
N ARG A 296 -23.27 17.76 -0.36
CA ARG A 296 -22.25 16.72 -0.38
C ARG A 296 -22.32 15.93 -1.67
N ARG A 297 -21.17 15.52 -2.20
CA ARG A 297 -21.11 14.41 -3.15
C ARG A 297 -19.98 13.46 -2.79
N TYR A 298 -20.16 12.18 -3.07
CA TYR A 298 -19.07 11.23 -3.13
C TYR A 298 -18.41 11.28 -4.52
N PRO A 299 -17.17 10.78 -4.67
CA PRO A 299 -16.54 10.68 -5.98
C PRO A 299 -17.42 9.89 -6.97
N GLY A 300 -17.85 10.53 -8.07
CA GLY A 300 -18.70 9.90 -9.08
C GLY A 300 -20.21 10.04 -8.86
N ASP A 301 -20.63 10.53 -7.68
CA ASP A 301 -22.04 10.74 -7.32
C ASP A 301 -22.53 12.15 -7.62
N ASP A 302 -23.86 12.28 -7.69
CA ASP A 302 -24.56 13.57 -7.74
C ASP A 302 -24.52 14.29 -6.37
N TRP A 303 -24.67 15.62 -6.42
CA TRP A 303 -24.73 16.44 -5.21
C TRP A 303 -26.04 16.22 -4.44
N GLN A 304 -25.92 15.98 -3.14
CA GLN A 304 -27.00 15.74 -2.19
C GLN A 304 -27.06 16.88 -1.18
N LEU A 305 -28.27 17.40 -0.94
CA LEU A 305 -28.51 18.44 0.06
C LEU A 305 -28.42 17.85 1.48
N LEU A 306 -27.47 18.32 2.28
CA LEU A 306 -27.35 17.93 3.69
C LEU A 306 -28.21 18.79 4.62
N GLY A 307 -28.43 20.05 4.23
CA GLY A 307 -29.32 20.93 4.95
C GLY A 307 -29.25 22.37 4.46
N THR A 308 -30.24 23.16 4.84
CA THR A 308 -30.28 24.60 4.56
C THR A 308 -30.30 25.41 5.85
N SER A 309 -29.72 26.60 5.81
CA SER A 309 -29.76 27.54 6.92
C SER A 309 -29.83 28.97 6.41
N THR A 310 -30.72 29.75 6.99
CA THR A 310 -30.93 31.15 6.60
C THR A 310 -30.20 32.08 7.56
N SER A 311 -29.23 32.82 7.04
CA SER A 311 -28.66 33.95 7.73
C SER A 311 -29.63 35.13 7.71
N ARG A 312 -29.91 35.73 8.88
CA ARG A 312 -30.77 36.91 9.02
C ARG A 312 -29.95 38.10 9.51
N ILE A 313 -30.21 39.27 8.93
CA ILE A 313 -29.64 40.54 9.40
C ILE A 313 -30.16 40.81 10.83
N ASP A 314 -29.27 41.22 11.73
CA ASP A 314 -29.53 41.55 13.14
C ASP A 314 -29.93 40.39 14.10
N ALA A 315 -30.06 39.14 13.64
CA ALA A 315 -30.30 37.97 14.52
C ALA A 315 -29.05 37.61 15.37
N ALA A 316 -29.11 36.75 16.40
CA ALA A 316 -27.88 36.20 17.02
C ALA A 316 -27.12 35.29 16.02
N SER A 317 -25.80 35.04 16.18
CA SER A 317 -25.13 34.02 15.35
C SER A 317 -25.50 32.69 16.00
N ASN A 318 -26.44 31.96 15.42
CA ASN A 318 -27.10 30.89 16.16
C ASN A 318 -27.82 29.82 15.32
N MET A 319 -27.47 29.66 14.04
CA MET A 319 -27.87 28.45 13.31
C MET A 319 -26.64 27.73 12.75
N GLN A 320 -26.46 26.50 13.21
CA GLN A 320 -25.35 25.62 12.85
C GLN A 320 -25.93 24.40 12.13
N ILE A 321 -25.39 24.08 10.95
CA ILE A 321 -25.59 22.76 10.34
C ILE A 321 -24.33 21.96 10.64
N THR A 322 -24.49 20.71 11.03
CA THR A 322 -23.38 19.80 11.28
C THR A 322 -23.64 18.48 10.59
N GLY A 323 -22.57 17.83 10.14
CA GLY A 323 -22.59 16.45 9.72
C GLY A 323 -21.30 15.76 10.09
N ASP A 324 -21.29 14.45 9.88
CA ASP A 324 -20.14 13.59 10.08
C ASP A 324 -20.05 12.64 8.87
N GLU A 325 -18.95 12.76 8.15
CA GLU A 325 -18.63 11.96 6.96
C GLU A 325 -17.44 11.06 7.31
N SER A 326 -17.46 10.44 8.50
CA SER A 326 -16.36 9.65 9.03
C SER A 326 -16.17 8.32 8.29
N GLU A 327 -17.23 7.80 7.66
CA GLU A 327 -17.23 6.53 6.95
C GLU A 327 -16.51 6.62 5.60
N GLU A 328 -16.86 7.61 4.78
CA GLU A 328 -16.35 7.75 3.42
C GLU A 328 -15.95 9.21 3.14
N GLU A 329 -14.83 9.41 2.44
CA GLU A 329 -14.39 10.75 2.08
C GLU A 329 -15.27 11.33 0.97
N CYS A 330 -15.79 12.53 1.20
CA CYS A 330 -16.66 13.21 0.26
C CYS A 330 -16.18 14.64 -0.04
N TYR A 331 -16.83 15.27 -1.01
CA TYR A 331 -16.71 16.69 -1.26
C TYR A 331 -17.90 17.42 -0.67
N LEU A 332 -17.63 18.52 0.04
CA LEU A 332 -18.64 19.45 0.51
C LEU A 332 -18.58 20.74 -0.29
N ARG A 333 -19.73 21.37 -0.47
CA ARG A 333 -19.82 22.73 -0.97
C ARG A 333 -20.87 23.53 -0.21
N LEU A 334 -20.61 24.82 -0.09
CA LEU A 334 -21.56 25.79 0.42
C LEU A 334 -22.20 26.53 -0.76
N MET A 335 -23.53 26.43 -0.84
CA MET A 335 -24.36 26.99 -1.89
C MET A 335 -25.19 28.14 -1.35
N LEU A 336 -25.39 29.18 -2.16
CA LEU A 336 -26.39 30.22 -1.93
C LEU A 336 -27.62 29.91 -2.75
N TYR A 337 -28.75 29.63 -2.11
CA TYR A 337 -30.03 29.37 -2.78
C TYR A 337 -30.85 30.63 -2.97
N GLU A 338 -30.93 31.46 -1.94
CA GLU A 338 -31.76 32.66 -1.95
C GLU A 338 -31.04 33.80 -1.25
N SER A 339 -31.29 35.03 -1.68
CA SER A 339 -30.75 36.21 -1.03
C SER A 339 -31.76 37.34 -1.00
N LYS A 340 -31.69 38.18 0.05
CA LYS A 340 -32.46 39.42 0.13
C LYS A 340 -31.49 40.58 0.27
N LEU A 341 -31.40 41.39 -0.78
CA LEU A 341 -30.45 42.49 -0.88
C LEU A 341 -31.19 43.79 -0.52
N GLY A 342 -31.17 44.15 0.76
CA GLY A 342 -31.75 45.40 1.27
C GLY A 342 -33.23 45.65 0.93
N SER A 343 -33.71 46.86 1.21
CA SER A 343 -35.06 47.29 0.85
C SER A 343 -35.14 47.56 -0.67
N SER A 344 -35.52 46.53 -1.43
CA SER A 344 -36.04 46.58 -2.81
C SER A 344 -35.09 46.97 -3.96
N THR A 345 -33.84 46.50 -4.01
CA THR A 345 -32.97 46.78 -5.17
C THR A 345 -32.24 45.56 -5.74
N ASP A 346 -32.07 45.59 -7.07
CA ASP A 346 -31.40 44.65 -7.96
C ASP A 346 -30.05 44.10 -7.40
N PRO A 347 -29.72 42.79 -7.59
CA PRO A 347 -28.46 42.20 -7.14
C PRO A 347 -27.19 42.87 -7.65
N SER A 348 -27.30 43.65 -8.72
CA SER A 348 -26.25 44.53 -9.23
C SER A 348 -25.89 45.68 -8.28
N ASN A 349 -26.80 46.06 -7.36
CA ASN A 349 -26.65 47.20 -6.43
C ASN A 349 -25.98 46.86 -5.09
N GLY A 350 -25.55 45.60 -4.91
CA GLY A 350 -24.48 45.29 -3.96
C GLY A 350 -24.76 44.10 -3.03
N PHE A 351 -23.97 43.05 -3.19
CA PHE A 351 -23.64 42.14 -2.10
C PHE A 351 -22.72 42.85 -1.08
N PRO A 352 -22.81 42.53 0.22
CA PRO A 352 -21.89 43.07 1.24
C PRO A 352 -20.40 42.78 0.92
N PRO A 353 -19.46 43.45 1.61
CA PRO A 353 -18.03 43.12 1.53
C PRO A 353 -17.78 41.63 1.81
N ASP A 354 -16.70 41.06 1.26
CA ASP A 354 -16.31 39.64 1.44
C ASP A 354 -15.86 39.29 2.88
N SER A 355 -16.25 40.11 3.87
CA SER A 355 -16.00 39.93 5.30
C SER A 355 -17.05 39.06 6.01
N CYS A 356 -17.98 38.44 5.27
CA CYS A 356 -19.09 37.74 5.87
C CYS A 356 -18.60 36.50 6.66
N GLY A 357 -19.16 36.28 7.86
CA GLY A 357 -18.76 35.13 8.69
C GLY A 357 -19.50 33.83 8.38
N ASN A 358 -20.24 33.75 7.27
CA ASN A 358 -20.87 32.50 6.83
C ASN A 358 -19.77 31.56 6.35
N LYS A 359 -19.47 30.51 7.12
CA LYS A 359 -18.32 29.63 6.84
C LYS A 359 -18.66 28.17 7.08
N LEU A 360 -18.21 27.31 6.18
CA LEU A 360 -18.21 25.86 6.31
C LEU A 360 -16.80 25.44 6.71
N VAL A 361 -16.63 24.82 7.88
CA VAL A 361 -15.34 24.29 8.35
C VAL A 361 -15.41 22.78 8.41
N VAL A 362 -14.36 22.15 7.92
CA VAL A 362 -14.06 20.74 8.08
C VAL A 362 -12.85 20.63 9.00
N ASP A 363 -12.99 19.88 10.10
CA ASP A 363 -11.91 19.69 11.06
C ASP A 363 -10.73 18.94 10.41
N ALA A 364 -9.52 19.12 10.93
CA ALA A 364 -8.35 18.37 10.44
C ALA A 364 -8.56 16.86 10.67
N TYR A 365 -8.19 16.03 9.69
CA TYR A 365 -8.34 14.58 9.77
C TYR A 365 -7.12 13.85 9.22
N ARG A 366 -6.99 12.57 9.53
CA ARG A 366 -5.91 11.72 9.01
C ARG A 366 -6.39 10.92 7.81
N LYS A 367 -5.51 10.72 6.83
CA LYS A 367 -5.78 9.96 5.61
C LYS A 367 -4.62 9.04 5.30
N ASP A 368 -4.94 7.81 4.92
CA ASP A 368 -3.94 6.89 4.38
C ASP A 368 -3.68 7.24 2.91
N VAL A 369 -2.42 7.50 2.57
CA VAL A 369 -1.93 7.63 1.19
C VAL A 369 -1.33 6.29 0.81
N VAL A 370 -1.86 5.67 -0.25
CA VAL A 370 -1.36 4.39 -0.77
C VAL A 370 -0.45 4.65 -1.95
N LEU A 371 0.76 4.13 -1.83
CA LEU A 371 1.87 4.33 -2.73
C LEU A 371 2.33 2.98 -3.28
N GLN A 372 2.68 2.93 -4.56
CA GLN A 372 3.28 1.75 -5.20
C GLN A 372 4.67 2.08 -5.72
N LEU A 373 5.62 1.19 -5.46
CA LEU A 373 7.00 1.39 -5.86
C LEU A 373 7.19 1.11 -7.35
N ARG A 374 7.83 2.04 -8.05
CA ARG A 374 8.26 1.86 -9.45
C ARG A 374 9.75 1.51 -9.53
N SER A 375 10.11 0.67 -10.50
CA SER A 375 11.46 0.67 -11.07
C SER A 375 11.53 1.71 -12.19
N GLY A 376 12.60 2.50 -12.20
CA GLY A 376 12.85 3.50 -13.24
C GLY A 376 13.59 4.72 -12.71
N GLY A 377 14.44 5.31 -13.56
CA GLY A 377 14.95 6.65 -13.29
C GLY A 377 13.82 7.68 -13.22
N ARG A 378 14.09 8.83 -12.60
CA ARG A 378 13.19 9.99 -12.61
C ARG A 378 12.62 10.14 -14.03
N PRO A 379 11.28 10.27 -14.22
CA PRO A 379 10.74 10.60 -15.52
C PRO A 379 11.54 11.78 -16.04
N ALA A 380 12.12 11.68 -17.24
CA ALA A 380 12.86 12.80 -17.81
C ALA A 380 11.91 14.00 -17.74
N THR A 381 12.28 15.05 -17.01
CA THR A 381 11.44 16.24 -16.89
C THR A 381 11.97 17.31 -17.81
N VAL A 382 11.07 18.17 -18.30
CA VAL A 382 11.49 19.38 -19.00
C VAL A 382 12.39 20.18 -18.04
N GLN A 383 13.62 20.47 -18.45
CA GLN A 383 14.57 21.19 -17.58
C GLN A 383 14.29 22.69 -17.57
N ARG A 384 14.04 23.23 -18.77
CA ARG A 384 13.69 24.64 -18.97
C ARG A 384 13.08 24.84 -20.33
N PHE A 385 12.37 25.94 -20.47
CA PHE A 385 11.94 26.47 -21.76
C PHE A 385 11.68 27.95 -21.62
N THR A 386 11.42 28.63 -22.73
CA THR A 386 11.12 30.06 -22.74
C THR A 386 9.70 30.31 -23.25
N ILE A 387 8.98 31.22 -22.61
CA ILE A 387 7.72 31.78 -23.14
C ILE A 387 7.90 33.27 -23.50
N PRO A 388 7.08 33.82 -24.41
CA PRO A 388 7.12 35.24 -24.75
C PRO A 388 6.91 36.14 -23.53
N ALA A 389 7.73 37.19 -23.39
CA ALA A 389 7.57 38.20 -22.34
C ALA A 389 6.93 39.47 -22.91
N THR A 390 5.77 39.86 -22.39
CA THR A 390 5.18 41.18 -22.68
C THR A 390 6.03 42.29 -22.02
N ALA A 391 6.00 43.51 -22.55
CA ALA A 391 6.79 44.62 -22.02
C ALA A 391 6.48 44.89 -20.53
N THR A 392 5.19 44.82 -20.18
CA THR A 392 4.67 44.95 -18.81
C THR A 392 5.25 43.88 -17.88
N LEU A 393 5.24 42.62 -18.32
CA LEU A 393 5.73 41.51 -17.52
C LEU A 393 7.26 41.52 -17.35
N ARG A 394 7.99 41.91 -18.40
CA ARG A 394 9.43 42.16 -18.32
C ARG A 394 9.74 43.22 -17.27
N HIS A 395 8.97 44.30 -17.21
CA HIS A 395 9.12 45.32 -16.18
C HIS A 395 8.82 44.80 -14.77
N PHE A 396 7.78 43.97 -14.61
CA PHE A 396 7.43 43.32 -13.33
C PHE A 396 8.59 42.48 -12.78
N LEU A 397 9.14 41.59 -13.61
CA LEU A 397 10.24 40.69 -13.24
C LEU A 397 11.60 41.42 -13.08
N THR A 398 11.72 42.67 -13.53
CA THR A 398 12.93 43.48 -13.36
C THR A 398 12.87 44.34 -12.10
N ASN A 399 11.73 44.98 -11.85
CA ASN A 399 11.62 46.07 -10.86
C ASN A 399 10.72 45.75 -9.66
N THR A 400 9.94 44.66 -9.69
CA THR A 400 8.97 44.34 -8.63
C THR A 400 9.30 43.05 -7.89
N VAL A 401 9.52 41.96 -8.63
CA VAL A 401 9.97 40.68 -8.08
C VAL A 401 11.02 40.09 -9.01
N SER A 402 11.95 39.27 -8.51
CA SER A 402 12.96 38.61 -9.35
C SER A 402 12.48 37.30 -10.00
N SER A 403 11.36 36.73 -9.52
CA SER A 403 10.79 35.48 -10.02
C SER A 403 9.31 35.34 -9.64
N ILE A 404 8.54 34.56 -10.40
CA ILE A 404 7.19 34.10 -10.06
C ILE A 404 7.24 32.60 -9.77
N LYS A 405 6.56 32.15 -8.70
CA LYS A 405 6.43 30.72 -8.35
C LYS A 405 5.00 30.26 -8.63
N ALA A 406 4.81 29.54 -9.72
CA ALA A 406 3.54 28.92 -10.09
C ALA A 406 3.35 27.59 -9.37
N SER A 407 2.18 27.39 -8.77
CA SER A 407 1.82 26.15 -8.07
C SER A 407 1.04 25.17 -8.95
N ARG A 408 0.60 25.60 -10.14
CA ARG A 408 -0.14 24.78 -11.10
C ARG A 408 0.32 25.06 -12.52
N VAL A 409 0.38 24.03 -13.35
CA VAL A 409 0.84 24.08 -14.75
C VAL A 409 -0.15 23.33 -15.63
N TRP A 410 -0.50 23.90 -16.79
CA TRP A 410 -1.25 23.23 -17.84
C TRP A 410 -0.45 23.23 -19.13
N VAL A 411 -0.60 22.17 -19.92
CA VAL A 411 -0.14 22.08 -21.31
C VAL A 411 -1.36 21.79 -22.18
N ASP A 412 -1.59 22.62 -23.19
CA ASP A 412 -2.76 22.54 -24.10
C ASP A 412 -4.08 22.32 -23.34
N ASP A 413 -4.29 23.12 -22.29
CA ASP A 413 -5.44 23.09 -21.37
C ASP A 413 -5.60 21.82 -20.49
N VAL A 414 -4.66 20.87 -20.56
CA VAL A 414 -4.60 19.71 -19.67
C VAL A 414 -3.71 20.01 -18.47
N GLU A 415 -4.28 19.92 -17.25
CA GLU A 415 -3.52 20.13 -16.01
C GLU A 415 -2.50 19.03 -15.80
N GLN A 416 -1.25 19.42 -15.58
CA GLN A 416 -0.17 18.52 -15.26
C GLN A 416 -0.14 18.35 -13.73
N VAL A 417 -0.86 17.34 -13.23
CA VAL A 417 -1.11 17.15 -11.80
C VAL A 417 0.22 17.01 -11.04
N GLY A 418 0.42 17.85 -10.02
CA GLY A 418 1.66 17.88 -9.23
C GLY A 418 2.79 18.71 -9.84
N ALA A 419 2.61 19.27 -11.04
CA ALA A 419 3.60 20.14 -11.67
C ALA A 419 3.52 21.59 -11.15
N SER A 420 4.69 22.21 -10.98
CA SER A 420 4.86 23.62 -10.60
C SER A 420 5.92 24.27 -11.49
N ALA A 421 6.12 25.59 -11.40
CA ALA A 421 7.16 26.26 -12.19
C ALA A 421 7.71 27.52 -11.53
N VAL A 422 9.00 27.80 -11.78
CA VAL A 422 9.63 29.09 -11.46
C VAL A 422 9.87 29.85 -12.75
N LEU A 423 9.32 31.06 -12.83
CA LEU A 423 9.41 31.93 -14.00
C LEU A 423 10.36 33.09 -13.68
N THR A 424 11.41 33.26 -14.49
CA THR A 424 12.42 34.31 -14.34
C THR A 424 12.62 35.08 -15.65
N LEU A 425 13.19 36.27 -15.58
CA LEU A 425 13.42 37.06 -16.79
C LEU A 425 14.66 36.59 -17.54
N GLY A 426 14.46 36.10 -18.76
CA GLY A 426 15.51 35.66 -19.68
C GLY A 426 15.92 36.69 -20.72
N LYS A 427 16.97 36.35 -21.49
CA LYS A 427 17.48 37.19 -22.59
C LYS A 427 16.45 37.34 -23.72
N SER A 428 15.74 36.26 -24.07
CA SER A 428 14.78 36.17 -25.19
C SER A 428 13.31 36.22 -24.77
N GLY A 429 13.00 36.04 -23.49
CA GLY A 429 11.62 35.95 -23.00
C GLY A 429 11.58 35.75 -21.48
N ILE A 430 10.61 34.98 -21.00
CA ILE A 430 10.60 34.46 -19.63
C ILE A 430 11.19 33.06 -19.67
N ASP A 431 12.26 32.85 -18.91
CA ASP A 431 12.83 31.53 -18.71
C ASP A 431 12.00 30.82 -17.63
N VAL A 432 11.38 29.72 -18.04
CA VAL A 432 10.54 28.86 -17.19
C VAL A 432 11.39 27.65 -16.80
N THR A 433 11.52 27.43 -15.50
CA THR A 433 12.06 26.20 -14.91
C THR A 433 10.90 25.42 -14.30
N PRO A 434 10.29 24.49 -15.05
CA PRO A 434 9.19 23.69 -14.54
C PRO A 434 9.72 22.61 -13.57
N LYS A 435 8.83 22.13 -12.71
CA LYS A 435 9.09 21.09 -11.72
C LYS A 435 7.96 20.08 -11.82
N GLY A 436 8.27 18.82 -12.11
CA GLY A 436 7.26 17.76 -12.30
C GLY A 436 6.52 17.78 -13.64
N LEU A 437 7.08 18.44 -14.65
CA LEU A 437 6.57 18.39 -16.01
C LEU A 437 7.36 17.36 -16.82
N ALA A 438 6.72 16.27 -17.24
CA ALA A 438 7.37 15.21 -17.99
C ALA A 438 7.90 15.71 -19.35
N ALA A 439 9.02 15.15 -19.82
CA ALA A 439 9.73 15.59 -21.02
C ALA A 439 8.93 15.31 -22.29
N ASP A 440 8.06 14.31 -22.30
CA ASP A 440 7.11 14.03 -23.38
C ASP A 440 5.85 14.91 -23.30
N ALA A 441 5.50 15.43 -22.11
CA ALA A 441 4.34 16.28 -21.91
C ALA A 441 4.46 17.67 -22.55
N LEU A 442 5.65 18.13 -22.93
CA LEU A 442 5.85 19.44 -23.56
C LEU A 442 6.84 19.39 -24.74
N ALA A 443 6.46 20.03 -25.84
CA ALA A 443 7.26 20.30 -27.03
C ALA A 443 7.20 21.79 -27.40
N ASP A 444 8.15 22.23 -28.23
CA ASP A 444 8.13 23.58 -28.80
C ASP A 444 6.82 23.80 -29.58
N GLY A 445 6.19 24.96 -29.36
CA GLY A 445 4.94 25.36 -30.01
C GLY A 445 3.66 25.05 -29.24
N GLN A 446 3.72 24.31 -28.13
CA GLN A 446 2.54 24.04 -27.29
C GLN A 446 2.19 25.21 -26.36
N THR A 447 0.91 25.33 -26.03
CA THR A 447 0.43 26.37 -25.12
C THR A 447 0.60 25.92 -23.68
N VAL A 448 1.25 26.74 -22.88
CA VAL A 448 1.38 26.53 -21.44
C VAL A 448 0.62 27.59 -20.67
N ARG A 449 0.02 27.19 -19.54
CA ARG A 449 -0.60 28.12 -18.58
C ARG A 449 -0.05 27.84 -17.19
N PHE A 450 0.14 28.89 -16.41
CA PHE A 450 0.67 28.83 -15.04
C PHE A 450 -0.24 29.63 -14.12
N ALA A 451 -0.50 29.12 -12.92
CA ALA A 451 -1.28 29.83 -11.90
C ALA A 451 -0.55 29.91 -10.54
N TRP A 452 -0.74 31.01 -9.82
CA TRP A 452 -0.25 31.22 -8.45
C TRP A 452 -1.17 32.14 -7.66
N THR A 453 -1.08 32.08 -6.33
CA THR A 453 -1.83 32.99 -5.46
C THR A 453 -1.10 34.33 -5.31
N GLU A 454 -1.75 35.42 -5.67
CA GLU A 454 -1.31 36.79 -5.36
C GLU A 454 -2.00 37.28 -4.07
N PRO A 455 -1.25 37.57 -3.00
CA PRO A 455 -1.83 38.00 -1.73
C PRO A 455 -2.49 39.38 -1.83
N ARG A 456 -3.43 39.65 -0.91
CA ARG A 456 -4.10 40.96 -0.81
C ARG A 456 -3.08 42.10 -0.68
N LYS A 457 -3.28 43.18 -1.43
CA LYS A 457 -2.45 44.40 -1.39
C LYS A 457 -3.31 45.60 -1.00
N THR A 458 -3.01 46.23 0.13
CA THR A 458 -3.70 47.43 0.62
C THR A 458 -2.71 48.46 1.14
N GLY A 459 -2.89 49.73 0.75
CA GLY A 459 -2.13 50.86 1.32
C GLY A 459 -1.41 51.74 0.29
N ARG A 460 -0.51 52.61 0.78
CA ARG A 460 0.26 53.53 -0.08
C ARG A 460 1.15 52.77 -1.07
N ILE A 461 1.21 53.23 -2.30
CA ILE A 461 2.17 52.71 -3.28
C ILE A 461 3.57 53.22 -2.93
N PHE A 462 4.44 52.32 -2.51
CA PHE A 462 5.88 52.56 -2.34
C PHE A 462 6.70 51.80 -3.39
N GLY A 463 7.95 52.23 -3.63
CA GLY A 463 8.89 51.54 -4.51
C GLY A 463 8.63 51.75 -6.01
N LEU A 464 8.53 53.00 -6.45
CA LEU A 464 8.54 53.36 -7.87
C LEU A 464 9.98 53.24 -8.42
N ASP A 465 10.13 52.86 -9.68
CA ASP A 465 11.43 52.90 -10.38
C ASP A 465 11.88 54.35 -10.62
N PHE A 466 13.10 54.54 -11.15
CA PHE A 466 13.67 55.86 -11.43
C PHE A 466 12.89 56.69 -12.47
N ARG A 467 11.97 56.05 -13.21
CA ARG A 467 11.05 56.70 -14.16
C ARG A 467 9.70 56.99 -13.53
N GLY A 468 9.48 56.67 -12.26
CA GLY A 468 8.19 56.82 -11.59
C GLY A 468 7.17 55.72 -11.93
N MET A 469 7.63 54.54 -12.37
CA MET A 469 6.76 53.40 -12.70
C MET A 469 6.74 52.34 -11.61
N LYS A 470 5.62 51.63 -11.48
CA LYS A 470 5.54 50.36 -10.74
C LYS A 470 4.63 49.39 -11.48
N THR A 471 5.07 48.13 -11.61
CA THR A 471 4.22 47.09 -12.19
C THR A 471 3.71 46.16 -11.11
N VAL A 472 2.45 45.76 -11.21
CA VAL A 472 1.81 44.82 -10.28
C VAL A 472 0.85 43.92 -11.06
N TYR A 473 0.74 42.66 -10.66
CA TYR A 473 -0.42 41.86 -11.06
C TYR A 473 -1.63 42.32 -10.26
N LEU A 474 -2.72 42.63 -10.97
CA LEU A 474 -3.97 43.08 -10.37
C LEU A 474 -5.12 42.23 -10.91
N PRO A 475 -6.05 41.78 -10.05
CA PRO A 475 -7.29 41.20 -10.51
C PRO A 475 -8.17 42.27 -11.18
N ALA A 476 -9.13 41.84 -12.01
CA ALA A 476 -10.20 42.72 -12.47
C ALA A 476 -10.92 43.33 -11.25
N GLY A 477 -11.14 44.65 -11.26
CA GLY A 477 -11.79 45.34 -10.15
C GLY A 477 -10.83 45.93 -9.10
N ALA A 478 -9.51 45.75 -9.22
CA ALA A 478 -8.55 46.39 -8.33
C ALA A 478 -8.64 47.91 -8.46
N LYS A 479 -8.66 48.60 -7.31
CA LYS A 479 -8.89 50.05 -7.24
C LYS A 479 -7.61 50.81 -6.96
N PHE A 480 -7.42 51.88 -7.73
CA PHE A 480 -6.31 52.79 -7.59
C PHE A 480 -6.81 54.23 -7.39
N ASP A 481 -6.36 54.86 -6.32
CA ASP A 481 -6.71 56.24 -5.97
C ASP A 481 -5.44 57.12 -5.96
N VAL A 482 -5.52 58.29 -6.59
CA VAL A 482 -4.49 59.31 -6.61
C VAL A 482 -4.90 60.45 -5.67
N ASN A 483 -4.49 60.35 -4.41
CA ASN A 483 -4.71 61.41 -3.44
C ASN A 483 -3.60 62.46 -3.55
N LEU A 484 -3.93 63.68 -4.01
CA LEU A 484 -3.09 64.85 -3.81
C LEU A 484 -3.50 65.51 -2.49
N GLY A 485 -2.72 65.27 -1.44
CA GLY A 485 -2.96 65.86 -0.11
C GLY A 485 -3.10 67.39 -0.17
N ALA A 486 -3.89 67.96 0.75
CA ALA A 486 -4.30 69.37 0.76
C ALA A 486 -3.17 70.43 0.85
N ASN A 487 -1.90 70.01 1.02
CA ASN A 487 -0.79 70.89 1.44
C ASN A 487 0.15 71.36 0.33
N PHE A 488 -0.10 71.05 -0.94
CA PHE A 488 0.73 71.55 -2.03
C PHE A 488 -0.03 72.61 -2.81
N GLY A 489 0.35 73.88 -2.63
CA GLY A 489 -0.27 75.08 -3.24
C GLY A 489 -0.18 75.18 -4.77
N ARG A 490 -0.46 74.10 -5.49
CA ARG A 490 -0.75 74.09 -6.93
C ARG A 490 -2.27 73.98 -7.07
N GLY A 491 -2.88 74.95 -7.74
CA GLY A 491 -4.33 75.14 -7.80
C GLY A 491 -5.11 73.94 -8.37
N ARG A 492 -6.45 73.99 -8.25
CA ARG A 492 -7.40 73.10 -8.95
C ARG A 492 -6.91 72.82 -10.38
N GLY A 493 -6.73 71.55 -10.73
CA GLY A 493 -6.32 71.12 -12.09
C GLY A 493 -4.95 70.42 -12.19
N ALA A 494 -4.39 69.85 -11.12
CA ALA A 494 -3.22 68.98 -11.25
C ALA A 494 -3.60 67.68 -11.96
N VAL A 495 -3.14 67.54 -13.20
CA VAL A 495 -3.37 66.37 -14.05
C VAL A 495 -2.32 65.30 -13.73
N VAL A 496 -2.77 64.14 -13.26
CA VAL A 496 -1.92 62.94 -13.15
C VAL A 496 -2.22 62.03 -14.34
N ARG A 497 -1.22 61.85 -15.20
CA ARG A 497 -1.32 60.90 -16.31
C ARG A 497 -0.99 59.52 -15.78
N LEU A 498 -2.02 58.66 -15.68
CA LEU A 498 -1.84 57.26 -15.37
C LEU A 498 -2.02 56.48 -16.66
N THR A 499 -0.93 55.90 -17.15
CA THR A 499 -0.96 54.97 -18.26
C THR A 499 -0.82 53.58 -17.69
N ALA A 500 -1.85 52.75 -17.88
CA ALA A 500 -1.86 51.36 -17.47
C ALA A 500 -1.69 50.48 -18.72
N PHE A 501 -0.63 49.68 -18.75
CA PHE A 501 -0.36 48.72 -19.82
C PHE A 501 -0.78 47.34 -19.33
N SER A 502 -1.79 46.71 -19.94
CA SER A 502 -2.15 45.32 -19.64
C SER A 502 -1.23 44.34 -20.37
N SER A 503 -1.32 43.05 -20.06
CA SER A 503 -0.58 41.99 -20.77
C SER A 503 -0.92 41.88 -22.27
N ALA A 504 -2.01 42.47 -22.73
CA ALA A 504 -2.41 42.49 -24.14
C ALA A 504 -1.90 43.74 -24.91
N ASP A 505 -1.00 44.54 -24.33
CA ASP A 505 -0.50 45.81 -24.89
C ASP A 505 -1.61 46.83 -25.24
N VAL A 506 -2.81 46.70 -24.66
CA VAL A 506 -3.87 47.69 -24.80
C VAL A 506 -3.53 48.87 -23.89
N GLN A 507 -3.13 49.99 -24.50
CA GLN A 507 -2.77 51.21 -23.79
C GLN A 507 -4.04 51.93 -23.30
N TYR A 508 -4.37 51.77 -22.02
CA TYR A 508 -5.38 52.62 -21.37
C TYR A 508 -4.68 53.88 -20.86
N THR A 509 -4.58 54.92 -21.69
CA THR A 509 -4.14 56.24 -21.23
C THR A 509 -5.35 57.04 -20.80
N THR A 510 -5.59 57.13 -19.49
CA THR A 510 -6.55 58.07 -18.93
C THR A 510 -5.79 59.20 -18.23
N THR A 511 -6.22 60.43 -18.49
CA THR A 511 -5.63 61.64 -17.92
C THR A 511 -6.56 62.09 -16.78
N TRP A 512 -6.08 62.08 -15.53
CA TRP A 512 -6.93 62.23 -14.33
C TRP A 512 -6.75 63.61 -13.69
N GLU A 513 -7.85 64.26 -13.27
CA GLU A 513 -7.83 65.45 -12.41
C GLU A 513 -8.13 65.04 -10.95
N SER A 514 -7.36 65.56 -9.99
CA SER A 514 -7.38 65.00 -8.62
C SER A 514 -8.67 65.27 -7.82
N ARG A 515 -9.14 64.20 -7.13
CA ARG A 515 -10.07 64.09 -5.98
C ARG A 515 -11.42 63.41 -6.18
N THR A 516 -11.82 62.98 -7.38
CA THR A 516 -13.10 62.25 -7.55
C THR A 516 -13.01 60.92 -8.28
N ASP A 517 -11.91 60.64 -8.96
CA ASP A 517 -11.88 59.57 -9.95
C ASP A 517 -10.97 58.42 -9.45
N ILE A 518 -11.56 57.22 -9.27
CA ILE A 518 -10.86 55.96 -8.92
C ILE A 518 -10.70 55.11 -10.19
N TYR A 519 -9.46 54.69 -10.49
CA TYR A 519 -9.23 53.74 -11.58
C TYR A 519 -9.51 52.33 -11.10
N THR A 520 -10.35 51.62 -11.86
CA THR A 520 -10.66 50.22 -11.61
C THR A 520 -10.14 49.40 -12.77
N THR A 521 -9.32 48.38 -12.49
CA THR A 521 -8.75 47.54 -13.53
C THR A 521 -9.88 46.80 -14.29
N PRO A 522 -9.91 46.86 -15.63
CA PRO A 522 -10.98 46.25 -16.42
C PRO A 522 -10.86 44.73 -16.55
N SER A 523 -9.66 44.18 -16.34
CA SER A 523 -9.35 42.75 -16.49
C SER A 523 -8.29 42.34 -15.46
N SER A 524 -8.14 41.05 -15.22
CA SER A 524 -7.01 40.53 -14.45
C SER A 524 -5.77 40.53 -15.34
N GLY A 525 -4.63 40.95 -14.79
CA GLY A 525 -3.37 40.92 -15.54
C GLY A 525 -2.28 41.77 -14.90
N PHE A 526 -1.13 41.82 -15.57
CA PHE A 526 -0.05 42.72 -15.20
C PHE A 526 -0.39 44.14 -15.64
N TYR A 527 -0.21 45.11 -14.74
CA TYR A 527 -0.41 46.53 -15.01
C TYR A 527 0.83 47.32 -14.60
N THR A 528 1.45 48.00 -15.56
CA THR A 528 2.47 49.01 -15.28
C THR A 528 1.79 50.35 -15.03
N LEU A 529 1.98 50.91 -13.86
CA LEU A 529 1.46 52.22 -13.44
C LEU A 529 2.57 53.26 -13.57
N TYR A 530 2.38 54.29 -14.39
CA TYR A 530 3.26 55.47 -14.45
C TYR A 530 2.69 56.60 -13.60
N ILE A 531 3.46 57.11 -12.62
CA ILE A 531 3.02 58.12 -11.67
C ILE A 531 3.97 59.33 -11.72
N VAL A 532 3.44 60.48 -12.16
CA VAL A 532 4.21 61.72 -12.35
C VAL A 532 4.45 62.50 -11.05
N ALA A 533 3.64 62.26 -10.00
CA ALA A 533 3.80 62.89 -8.67
C ALA A 533 3.33 61.95 -7.54
N ASN A 534 4.24 61.59 -6.62
CA ASN A 534 4.05 60.52 -5.62
C ASN A 534 3.50 61.01 -4.25
N ASN A 535 2.45 61.84 -4.23
CA ASN A 535 2.00 62.51 -3.01
C ASN A 535 0.80 61.87 -2.30
N GLY A 536 0.71 60.52 -2.27
CA GLY A 536 -0.25 59.81 -1.43
C GLY A 536 -1.14 58.77 -2.13
N SER A 537 -0.77 58.29 -3.32
CA SER A 537 -1.55 57.28 -4.04
C SER A 537 -1.65 55.95 -3.29
N THR A 538 -2.84 55.33 -3.31
CA THR A 538 -3.14 54.07 -2.61
C THR A 538 -3.66 53.02 -3.58
N LEU A 539 -3.27 51.76 -3.33
CA LEU A 539 -3.74 50.59 -4.06
C LEU A 539 -4.57 49.72 -3.11
N GLU A 540 -5.72 49.27 -3.60
CA GLU A 540 -6.49 48.19 -2.99
C GLU A 540 -6.75 47.09 -4.04
N ALA A 541 -6.17 45.92 -3.80
CA ALA A 541 -6.35 44.72 -4.61
C ALA A 541 -6.58 43.53 -3.68
N THR A 542 -7.60 42.74 -3.99
CA THR A 542 -7.93 41.50 -3.27
C THR A 542 -6.89 40.42 -3.53
N GLU A 543 -6.82 39.43 -2.64
CA GLU A 543 -6.14 38.18 -2.96
C GLU A 543 -6.81 37.55 -4.18
N CYS A 544 -6.03 36.99 -5.11
CA CYS A 544 -6.55 36.39 -6.32
C CYS A 544 -5.63 35.28 -6.85
N GLN A 545 -6.21 34.37 -7.64
CA GLN A 545 -5.42 33.49 -8.50
C GLN A 545 -4.94 34.29 -9.70
N ALA A 546 -3.64 34.46 -9.79
CA ALA A 546 -2.96 35.08 -10.90
C ALA A 546 -2.59 34.01 -11.92
N GLU A 547 -2.74 34.35 -13.19
CA GLU A 547 -2.48 33.43 -14.28
C GLU A 547 -1.64 34.09 -15.37
N ILE A 548 -0.86 33.26 -16.04
CA ILE A 548 -0.18 33.63 -17.27
C ILE A 548 -0.15 32.45 -18.22
N SER A 549 -0.37 32.73 -19.50
CA SER A 549 -0.19 31.76 -20.57
C SER A 549 0.85 32.24 -21.58
N GLY A 550 1.44 31.28 -22.30
CA GLY A 550 2.40 31.55 -23.37
C GLY A 550 2.63 30.30 -24.22
N VAL A 551 3.31 30.48 -25.35
CA VAL A 551 3.72 29.35 -26.20
C VAL A 551 5.14 28.96 -25.82
N ALA A 552 5.35 27.68 -25.50
CA ALA A 552 6.67 27.16 -25.15
C ALA A 552 7.60 27.17 -26.36
N SER A 553 8.86 27.56 -26.14
CA SER A 553 9.93 27.57 -27.15
C SER A 553 11.27 27.25 -26.50
N ALA A 554 12.22 26.70 -27.28
CA ALA A 554 13.53 26.30 -26.77
C ALA A 554 13.42 25.34 -25.56
N VAL A 555 12.48 24.38 -25.64
CA VAL A 555 12.28 23.33 -24.64
C VAL A 555 13.53 22.46 -24.55
N VAL A 556 14.19 22.50 -23.40
CA VAL A 556 15.37 21.71 -23.06
C VAL A 556 14.93 20.49 -22.24
N LYS A 557 15.31 19.32 -22.73
CA LYS A 557 15.07 18.00 -22.10
C LYS A 557 16.44 17.39 -21.73
N PRO A 558 16.51 16.43 -20.82
CA PRO A 558 17.77 15.75 -20.47
C PRO A 558 18.34 15.01 -21.68
N ASP A 559 19.68 14.97 -21.81
CA ASP A 559 20.35 14.10 -22.78
C ASP A 559 20.16 12.64 -22.35
N VAL A 560 19.57 11.81 -23.22
CA VAL A 560 19.39 10.37 -22.97
C VAL A 560 20.75 9.68 -23.12
N GLN A 561 21.34 9.21 -22.03
CA GLN A 561 22.40 8.19 -22.10
C GLN A 561 21.73 6.82 -22.27
N GLU A 562 21.74 6.28 -23.49
CA GLU A 562 21.13 4.98 -23.82
C GLU A 562 21.85 3.76 -23.19
N ASP A 563 23.00 3.94 -22.53
CA ASP A 563 23.85 2.85 -22.03
C ASP A 563 24.17 2.96 -20.52
N ALA A 564 23.17 3.08 -19.65
CA ALA A 564 23.37 2.91 -18.20
C ALA A 564 23.16 1.45 -17.76
N PRO A 565 24.06 0.87 -16.93
CA PRO A 565 23.91 -0.49 -16.39
C PRO A 565 22.76 -0.59 -15.36
N SER A 566 22.40 -1.84 -15.02
CA SER A 566 21.20 -2.32 -14.30
C SER A 566 20.65 -1.48 -13.11
N PRO A 567 19.37 -1.69 -12.69
CA PRO A 567 18.55 -0.80 -11.85
C PRO A 567 19.05 -0.42 -10.43
N ALA A 568 20.22 -0.88 -10.01
CA ALA A 568 20.74 -0.67 -8.65
C ALA A 568 21.51 0.66 -8.45
N ALA A 569 21.49 1.59 -9.41
CA ALA A 569 22.38 2.77 -9.39
C ALA A 569 21.69 4.15 -9.54
N LEU A 570 20.37 4.25 -9.34
CA LEU A 570 19.60 5.49 -9.57
C LEU A 570 19.01 6.10 -8.28
N SER A 571 19.55 5.75 -7.12
CA SER A 571 19.10 6.32 -5.84
C SER A 571 19.89 7.57 -5.47
N THR A 572 19.18 8.68 -5.29
CA THR A 572 19.72 9.91 -4.70
C THR A 572 19.36 9.92 -3.22
N CYS A 573 20.28 10.23 -2.33
CA CYS A 573 20.02 10.32 -0.88
C CYS A 573 20.16 11.76 -0.39
N ASP A 574 19.37 12.18 0.60
CA ASP A 574 19.57 13.46 1.29
C ASP A 574 20.88 13.41 2.08
N VAL A 575 21.75 14.39 1.94
CA VAL A 575 22.99 14.47 2.73
C VAL A 575 22.64 14.97 4.12
N LEU A 576 22.60 14.05 5.09
CA LEU A 576 22.27 14.34 6.48
C LEU A 576 23.38 15.14 7.16
N ARG A 577 24.63 14.74 6.90
CA ARG A 577 25.82 15.46 7.34
C ARG A 577 27.01 15.13 6.46
N PHE A 578 27.95 16.05 6.36
CA PHE A 578 29.27 15.78 5.81
C PHE A 578 30.36 16.43 6.66
N THR A 579 31.55 15.86 6.58
CA THR A 579 32.67 16.20 7.46
C THR A 579 33.77 16.86 6.64
N LEU A 580 34.20 18.03 7.09
CA LEU A 580 35.32 18.78 6.53
C LEU A 580 36.50 18.79 7.52
N PRO A 581 37.67 18.22 7.18
CA PRO A 581 38.85 18.27 8.03
C PRO A 581 39.30 19.72 8.26
N LEU A 582 39.49 20.13 9.52
CA LEU A 582 39.94 21.48 9.85
C LEU A 582 41.47 21.55 9.87
N SER A 583 42.03 22.60 9.27
CA SER A 583 43.43 22.95 9.54
C SER A 583 43.61 23.32 11.02
N PRO A 584 44.81 23.10 11.64
CA PRO A 584 45.04 23.42 13.04
C PRO A 584 44.66 24.86 13.43
N THR A 585 44.84 25.82 12.52
CA THR A 585 44.50 27.23 12.74
C THR A 585 43.00 27.50 12.62
N ALA A 586 42.31 26.87 11.67
CA ALA A 586 40.85 26.97 11.54
C ALA A 586 40.15 26.31 12.74
N LYS A 587 40.63 25.14 13.18
CA LYS A 587 40.19 24.50 14.43
C LYS A 587 40.32 25.42 15.63
N ALA A 588 41.52 25.98 15.86
CA ALA A 588 41.73 26.92 16.96
C ALA A 588 40.80 28.15 16.89
N HIS A 589 40.48 28.62 15.68
CA HIS A 589 39.54 29.72 15.47
C HIS A 589 38.10 29.35 15.81
N PHE A 590 37.53 28.32 15.17
CA PHE A 590 36.14 27.93 15.37
C PHE A 590 35.90 27.39 16.79
N SER A 591 36.85 26.70 17.41
CA SER A 591 36.73 26.30 18.82
C SER A 591 36.74 27.50 19.80
N THR A 592 37.34 28.63 19.42
CA THR A 592 37.42 29.82 20.30
C THR A 592 36.25 30.79 20.08
N TYR A 593 35.84 30.98 18.82
CA TYR A 593 34.86 32.01 18.43
C TYR A 593 33.51 31.44 17.97
N GLY A 594 33.38 30.12 17.89
CA GLY A 594 32.20 29.44 17.33
C GLY A 594 32.23 29.36 15.81
N VAL A 595 31.37 28.50 15.25
CA VAL A 595 31.15 28.41 13.80
C VAL A 595 30.19 29.55 13.39
N PRO A 596 30.56 30.41 12.44
CA PRO A 596 29.68 31.49 11.97
C PRO A 596 28.48 30.93 11.19
N ALA A 597 27.40 31.70 11.12
CA ALA A 597 26.22 31.32 10.34
C ALA A 597 26.55 31.21 8.85
N ILE A 598 26.59 29.97 8.34
CA ILE A 598 26.90 29.64 6.96
C ILE A 598 25.79 30.20 6.05
N LYS A 599 26.18 30.84 4.95
CA LYS A 599 25.27 31.49 3.99
C LYS A 599 25.21 30.80 2.64
N ALA A 600 26.27 30.10 2.26
CA ALA A 600 26.32 29.34 1.02
C ALA A 600 27.37 28.23 1.09
N LEU A 601 27.15 27.20 0.27
CA LEU A 601 28.17 26.22 -0.13
C LEU A 601 28.55 26.49 -1.58
N VAL A 602 29.84 26.36 -1.90
CA VAL A 602 30.34 26.33 -3.27
C VAL A 602 30.88 24.93 -3.52
N ILE A 603 30.26 24.20 -4.44
CA ILE A 603 30.57 22.82 -4.81
C ILE A 603 30.81 22.80 -6.32
N ASP A 604 31.98 22.36 -6.77
CA ASP A 604 32.43 22.42 -8.17
C ASP A 604 32.26 23.80 -8.84
N GLY A 605 32.46 24.86 -8.06
CA GLY A 605 32.31 26.25 -8.54
C GLY A 605 30.86 26.73 -8.65
N VAL A 606 29.86 25.89 -8.37
CA VAL A 606 28.45 26.28 -8.30
C VAL A 606 28.11 26.71 -6.88
N ARG A 607 27.62 27.94 -6.74
CA ARG A 607 27.23 28.52 -5.45
C ARG A 607 25.78 28.20 -5.12
N LYS A 608 25.55 27.45 -4.04
CA LYS A 608 24.24 27.09 -3.51
C LYS A 608 23.94 27.84 -2.21
N THR A 609 22.85 28.60 -2.17
CA THR A 609 22.35 29.26 -0.96
C THR A 609 21.43 28.29 -0.22
N ILE A 610 21.95 27.63 0.82
CA ILE A 610 21.22 26.64 1.61
C ILE A 610 21.37 26.93 3.10
N GLU A 611 20.39 26.49 3.89
CA GLU A 611 20.50 26.51 5.35
C GLU A 611 21.44 25.38 5.80
N CYS A 612 22.36 25.71 6.70
CA CYS A 612 23.37 24.77 7.21
C CYS A 612 23.62 25.04 8.70
N GLU A 613 23.70 23.98 9.48
CA GLU A 613 24.27 24.02 10.82
C GLU A 613 25.69 23.47 10.79
N GLY A 614 26.60 24.09 11.55
CA GLY A 614 28.00 23.68 11.63
C GLY A 614 28.45 23.50 13.07
N LEU A 615 29.15 22.39 13.35
CA LEU A 615 29.70 22.04 14.66
C LEU A 615 31.16 21.62 14.50
N VAL A 616 32.01 22.06 15.42
CA VAL A 616 33.39 21.53 15.53
C VAL A 616 33.36 20.28 16.41
N ASP A 617 33.83 19.15 15.88
CA ASP A 617 34.02 17.90 16.61
C ASP A 617 35.44 17.35 16.36
N GLY A 618 36.26 17.31 17.41
CA GLY A 618 37.66 16.91 17.29
C GLY A 618 38.45 17.78 16.30
N ASP A 619 39.02 17.15 15.27
CA ASP A 619 39.77 17.79 14.17
C ASP A 619 38.88 18.14 12.96
N ASN A 620 37.56 18.01 13.09
CA ASN A 620 36.63 18.11 11.98
C ASN A 620 35.57 19.20 12.20
N LEU A 621 35.07 19.71 11.09
CA LEU A 621 33.86 20.53 11.02
C LEU A 621 32.75 19.67 10.42
N ILE A 622 31.74 19.34 11.23
CA ILE A 622 30.55 18.62 10.80
C ILE A 622 29.53 19.65 10.32
N ILE A 623 29.11 19.52 9.05
CA ILE A 623 28.08 20.34 8.44
C ILE A 623 26.81 19.50 8.28
N LYS A 624 25.67 20.05 8.71
CA LYS A 624 24.33 19.48 8.48
C LYS A 624 23.55 20.39 7.52
N PRO A 625 23.52 20.07 6.22
CA PRO A 625 22.82 20.88 5.23
C PRO A 625 21.33 20.51 5.16
N THR A 626 20.49 21.48 4.77
CA THR A 626 19.09 21.21 4.41
C THR A 626 18.92 21.27 2.89
N GLY A 627 18.42 20.18 2.29
CA GLY A 627 18.07 20.12 0.86
C GLY A 627 19.26 19.90 -0.10
N LEU A 628 20.31 19.24 0.37
CA LEU A 628 21.47 18.82 -0.43
C LEU A 628 21.43 17.30 -0.63
N THR A 629 21.72 16.78 -1.83
CA THR A 629 21.65 15.34 -2.14
C THR A 629 23.01 14.74 -2.51
N THR A 630 23.12 13.41 -2.58
CA THR A 630 24.33 12.69 -3.03
C THR A 630 24.70 12.95 -4.50
N ASP A 631 23.78 13.51 -5.30
CA ASP A 631 24.10 14.01 -6.65
C ASP A 631 24.84 15.35 -6.60
N ASP A 632 24.62 16.12 -5.55
CA ASP A 632 25.18 17.46 -5.41
C ASP A 632 26.58 17.43 -4.81
N ILE A 633 26.88 16.43 -3.98
CA ILE A 633 28.10 16.33 -3.19
C ILE A 633 28.46 14.86 -2.93
N ALA A 634 29.72 14.52 -3.16
CA ALA A 634 30.27 13.19 -2.90
C ALA A 634 31.45 13.26 -1.92
N GLN A 635 31.76 12.13 -1.27
CA GLN A 635 33.00 11.99 -0.52
C GLN A 635 34.21 12.20 -1.45
N GLY A 636 35.22 12.94 -1.00
CA GLY A 636 36.37 13.31 -1.81
C GLY A 636 36.19 14.58 -2.65
N GLN A 637 35.01 15.20 -2.63
CA GLN A 637 34.76 16.45 -3.34
C GLN A 637 35.21 17.66 -2.52
N THR A 638 35.72 18.69 -3.18
CA THR A 638 36.11 19.93 -2.50
C THR A 638 34.91 20.84 -2.32
N VAL A 639 34.68 21.27 -1.08
CA VAL A 639 33.57 22.13 -0.72
C VAL A 639 34.09 23.37 0.00
N ARG A 640 33.61 24.54 -0.44
CA ARG A 640 33.88 25.82 0.20
C ARG A 640 32.63 26.33 0.91
N ILE A 641 32.72 26.54 2.21
CA ILE A 641 31.68 27.20 3.01
C ILE A 641 31.91 28.71 3.01
N GLU A 642 30.83 29.50 2.91
CA GLU A 642 30.90 30.96 2.92
C GLU A 642 30.01 31.58 4.01
N TRP A 643 30.50 32.63 4.67
CA TRP A 643 29.73 33.44 5.63
C TRP A 643 30.02 34.93 5.46
N ALA A 644 29.13 35.77 6.02
CA ALA A 644 29.35 37.21 6.07
C ALA A 644 30.26 37.57 7.25
N GLN A 645 31.44 38.12 6.97
CA GLN A 645 32.37 38.60 7.99
C GLN A 645 32.21 40.12 8.13
N ALA A 646 31.82 40.58 9.32
CA ALA A 646 31.71 42.01 9.62
C ALA A 646 33.11 42.66 9.66
N ALA A 647 33.16 43.98 9.37
CA ALA A 647 34.39 44.74 9.55
C ALA A 647 34.84 44.69 11.01
N GLU A 648 36.10 44.33 11.24
CA GLU A 648 36.68 44.20 12.56
C GLU A 648 37.99 45.00 12.62
N SER A 649 38.30 45.60 13.76
CA SER A 649 39.65 46.08 14.02
C SER A 649 40.08 45.55 15.38
N PHE A 650 41.28 44.98 15.44
CA PHE A 650 41.83 44.48 16.68
C PHE A 650 43.13 45.20 17.03
N SER A 651 43.36 45.37 18.33
CA SER A 651 44.64 45.80 18.89
C SER A 651 44.91 44.98 20.13
N ALA A 652 45.92 44.12 20.07
CA ALA A 652 46.36 43.29 21.16
C ALA A 652 47.72 43.74 21.65
N LYS A 653 47.84 43.93 22.95
CA LYS A 653 49.09 44.30 23.64
C LYS A 653 49.26 43.36 24.82
N THR A 654 50.50 43.02 25.14
CA THR A 654 50.87 42.35 26.37
C THR A 654 51.60 43.33 27.29
N SER A 655 51.43 43.14 28.60
CA SER A 655 52.14 43.84 29.67
C SER A 655 52.54 42.84 30.74
N GLN A 656 53.32 43.25 31.73
CA GLN A 656 53.78 42.37 32.83
C GLN A 656 52.62 41.68 33.59
N GLN A 657 51.38 42.20 33.48
CA GLN A 657 50.18 41.66 34.12
C GLN A 657 49.33 40.76 33.22
N THR A 658 49.58 40.75 31.91
CA THR A 658 48.74 40.07 30.92
C THR A 658 49.64 39.12 30.13
N GLY A 659 49.58 37.83 30.47
CA GLY A 659 50.39 36.77 29.86
C GLY A 659 50.35 36.74 28.33
N THR A 660 51.15 35.85 27.74
CA THR A 660 51.25 35.68 26.28
C THR A 660 49.88 35.61 25.63
N ARG A 661 49.65 36.39 24.57
CA ARG A 661 48.36 36.43 23.88
C ARG A 661 48.43 35.76 22.52
N TRP A 662 47.47 34.88 22.29
CA TRP A 662 47.23 34.18 21.04
C TRP A 662 45.87 34.60 20.49
N LEU A 663 45.83 35.02 19.23
CA LEU A 663 44.60 35.45 18.57
C LEU A 663 44.51 34.78 17.22
N THR A 664 43.40 34.13 16.94
CA THR A 664 43.10 33.60 15.61
C THR A 664 42.13 34.53 14.90
N ARG A 665 42.42 34.89 13.65
CA ARG A 665 41.55 35.72 12.81
C ARG A 665 41.52 35.21 11.39
N PHE A 666 40.35 35.27 10.76
CA PHE A 666 40.26 35.19 9.31
C PHE A 666 40.75 36.51 8.72
N LEU A 667 41.80 36.47 7.90
CA LEU A 667 42.36 37.66 7.26
C LEU A 667 42.20 37.53 5.74
N PRO A 668 41.46 38.45 5.09
CA PRO A 668 41.47 38.56 3.64
C PRO A 668 42.87 38.85 3.10
N ALA A 669 43.18 38.34 1.92
CA ALA A 669 44.39 38.60 1.19
C ALA A 669 44.64 40.11 1.11
N GLY A 670 45.88 40.51 1.37
CA GLY A 670 46.26 41.91 1.43
C GLY A 670 46.02 42.60 2.78
N THR A 671 45.36 41.98 3.76
CA THR A 671 45.21 42.55 5.11
C THR A 671 46.58 42.81 5.73
N VAL A 672 46.79 44.03 6.23
CA VAL A 672 48.08 44.44 6.83
C VAL A 672 48.00 44.35 8.35
N VAL A 673 48.81 43.47 8.94
CA VAL A 673 48.98 43.33 10.39
C VAL A 673 50.25 44.07 10.80
N SER A 674 50.09 45.07 11.66
CA SER A 674 51.22 45.78 12.26
C SER A 674 51.69 45.02 13.50
N LEU A 675 52.97 44.69 13.54
CA LEU A 675 53.60 43.90 14.59
C LEU A 675 54.72 44.68 15.28
N LYS A 676 54.76 44.55 16.60
CA LYS A 676 55.83 45.03 17.47
C LYS A 676 56.20 43.89 18.41
N GLY A 677 57.46 43.46 18.40
CA GLY A 677 58.00 42.52 19.38
C GLY A 677 58.23 43.16 20.74
N HIS A 678 58.61 42.32 21.71
CA HIS A 678 59.01 42.73 23.04
C HIS A 678 60.52 43.01 23.07
N ILE A 679 60.92 44.15 23.65
CA ILE A 679 62.33 44.52 23.80
C ILE A 679 62.57 44.88 25.26
N ASP A 680 63.50 44.17 25.89
CA ASP A 680 63.95 44.41 27.25
C ASP A 680 65.49 44.48 27.34
N ASN A 681 65.96 45.08 28.45
CA ASN A 681 67.36 45.00 28.86
C ASN A 681 67.43 44.24 30.18
N TYR A 682 67.99 43.04 30.15
CA TYR A 682 68.18 42.18 31.33
C TYR A 682 69.67 41.90 31.53
N ALA A 683 70.17 42.17 32.74
CA ALA A 683 71.56 41.95 33.14
C ALA A 683 72.62 42.56 32.18
N GLY A 684 72.30 43.68 31.52
CA GLY A 684 73.20 44.36 30.57
C GLY A 684 73.12 43.85 29.12
N THR A 685 72.31 42.82 28.85
CA THR A 685 72.04 42.30 27.51
C THR A 685 70.66 42.75 27.03
N ARG A 686 70.57 43.21 25.77
CA ARG A 686 69.29 43.54 25.13
C ARG A 686 68.65 42.25 24.61
N ASN A 687 67.51 41.85 25.17
CA ASN A 687 66.74 40.69 24.69
C ASN A 687 65.59 41.16 23.81
N GLU A 688 65.33 40.42 22.74
CA GLU A 688 64.28 40.73 21.77
C GLU A 688 63.46 39.46 21.49
N LEU A 689 62.18 39.50 21.82
CA LEU A 689 61.23 38.43 21.50
C LEU A 689 60.31 38.89 20.36
N PRO A 690 60.27 38.19 19.21
CA PRO A 690 59.45 38.60 18.08
C PRO A 690 57.96 38.35 18.33
N ALA A 691 57.13 39.28 17.88
CA ALA A 691 55.72 38.97 17.62
C ALA A 691 55.63 38.16 16.31
N GLY A 692 54.62 37.31 16.19
CA GLY A 692 54.48 36.39 15.05
C GLY A 692 53.11 36.47 14.43
N VAL A 693 53.04 36.28 13.12
CA VAL A 693 51.79 35.94 12.43
C VAL A 693 52.08 34.74 11.55
N GLY A 694 51.24 33.72 11.62
CA GLY A 694 51.43 32.50 10.84
C GLY A 694 50.27 31.56 10.98
N VAL A 695 50.53 30.27 10.75
CA VAL A 695 49.59 29.18 10.92
C VAL A 695 50.15 28.18 11.93
N TYR A 696 49.28 27.54 12.70
CA TYR A 696 49.65 26.46 13.60
C TYR A 696 50.10 25.23 12.80
N LYS A 697 51.18 24.57 13.24
CA LYS A 697 51.52 23.20 12.79
C LYS A 697 50.63 22.13 13.43
N TYR A 698 50.30 22.31 14.72
CA TYR A 698 49.43 21.44 15.51
C TYR A 698 48.72 22.29 16.57
N TRP A 699 47.54 21.87 17.04
CA TRP A 699 46.76 22.58 18.06
C TRP A 699 46.20 21.61 19.11
N PHE A 700 46.61 21.78 20.38
CA PHE A 700 46.12 21.00 21.51
C PHE A 700 45.21 21.84 22.41
N GLN A 701 43.93 21.48 22.48
CA GLN A 701 42.90 22.25 23.19
C GLN A 701 43.15 22.33 24.71
N ALA A 702 43.75 21.30 25.31
CA ALA A 702 43.99 21.23 26.75
C ALA A 702 44.98 22.29 27.27
N ASN A 703 46.03 22.59 26.48
CA ASN A 703 47.13 23.46 26.90
C ASN A 703 47.24 24.77 26.10
N LYS A 704 46.45 24.94 25.03
CA LYS A 704 46.51 26.10 24.11
C LYS A 704 47.91 26.36 23.56
N GLU A 705 48.67 25.31 23.29
CA GLU A 705 50.03 25.37 22.73
C GLU A 705 50.04 24.95 21.26
N GLY A 706 50.92 25.61 20.48
CA GLY A 706 51.21 25.23 19.11
C GLY A 706 52.43 25.97 18.55
N ASP A 707 53.04 25.39 17.53
CA ASP A 707 54.28 25.84 16.89
C ASP A 707 53.97 26.69 15.64
N ILE A 708 54.66 27.82 15.44
CA ILE A 708 54.38 28.81 14.37
C ILE A 708 55.46 28.75 13.28
N ALA A 709 55.08 28.93 12.02
CA ALA A 709 56.00 28.92 10.88
C ALA A 709 56.69 30.26 10.52
N TYR A 710 56.37 31.40 11.14
CA TYR A 710 56.97 32.71 10.78
C TYR A 710 57.13 33.65 11.98
N TYR A 711 58.28 34.34 12.06
CA TYR A 711 58.61 35.33 13.10
C TYR A 711 59.03 36.66 12.47
N THR A 712 58.40 37.78 12.87
CA THR A 712 58.81 39.12 12.42
C THR A 712 58.98 40.03 13.64
N MET A 713 60.20 40.49 13.91
CA MET A 713 60.52 41.26 15.12
C MET A 713 59.77 42.60 15.25
N SER A 714 59.59 43.33 14.15
CA SER A 714 58.83 44.59 14.09
C SER A 714 58.59 44.99 12.64
N GLY A 715 57.37 45.35 12.27
CA GLY A 715 57.04 45.76 10.90
C GLY A 715 55.59 45.53 10.53
N THR A 716 55.29 45.58 9.23
CA THR A 716 53.99 45.21 8.68
C THR A 716 54.09 43.85 7.99
N TRP A 717 53.18 42.95 8.34
CA TRP A 717 52.99 41.69 7.64
C TRP A 717 51.70 41.77 6.81
N ARG A 718 51.72 41.28 5.58
CA ARG A 718 50.56 41.31 4.69
C ARG A 718 50.08 39.88 4.44
N ALA A 719 48.79 39.64 4.65
CA ALA A 719 48.18 38.33 4.42
C ALA A 719 48.36 37.91 2.95
N PRO A 720 49.03 36.79 2.66
CA PRO A 720 49.33 36.37 1.29
C PRO A 720 48.10 35.82 0.56
N ALA A 721 47.17 35.22 1.30
CA ALA A 721 45.91 34.68 0.79
C ALA A 721 44.83 34.83 1.87
N ASP A 722 43.57 34.71 1.46
CA ASP A 722 42.43 34.57 2.37
C ASP A 722 42.63 33.32 3.24
N GLY A 723 42.41 33.44 4.55
CA GLY A 723 42.53 32.28 5.43
C GLY A 723 42.55 32.61 6.91
N HIS A 724 42.58 31.56 7.73
CA HIS A 724 42.73 31.68 9.18
C HIS A 724 44.21 31.76 9.56
N TYR A 725 44.57 32.84 10.24
CA TYR A 725 45.92 33.08 10.75
C TYR A 725 45.91 33.23 12.26
N LEU A 726 47.01 32.80 12.87
CA LEU A 726 47.34 32.98 14.26
C LEU A 726 48.27 34.19 14.42
N ILE A 727 47.96 35.03 15.38
CA ILE A 727 48.78 36.15 15.81
C ILE A 727 49.29 35.85 17.22
N TYR A 728 50.61 35.85 17.35
CA TYR A 728 51.34 35.64 18.60
C TYR A 728 51.91 36.95 19.12
N VAL A 729 51.56 37.27 20.36
CA VAL A 729 52.08 38.43 21.08
C VAL A 729 52.76 37.91 22.36
N PRO A 730 54.11 37.84 22.41
CA PRO A 730 54.84 37.25 23.54
C PRO A 730 54.66 38.05 24.84
N LEU A 731 54.74 37.37 25.98
CA LEU A 731 54.96 37.97 27.29
C LEU A 731 56.47 38.23 27.51
N GLY A 732 56.78 39.30 28.24
CA GLY A 732 58.12 39.56 28.75
C GLY A 732 58.33 39.12 30.20
N PHE A 733 59.57 38.78 30.56
CA PHE A 733 59.99 38.43 31.93
C PHE A 733 60.32 39.70 32.75
N PRO A 734 60.55 39.61 34.08
CA PRO A 734 60.88 40.78 34.91
C PRO A 734 62.23 41.40 34.51
N ALA A 735 62.22 42.53 33.78
CA ALA A 735 63.40 43.25 33.29
C ALA A 735 63.10 44.76 33.12
N ASN A 736 64.12 45.56 32.76
CA ASN A 736 63.92 46.96 32.36
C ASN A 736 63.36 46.99 30.93
N VAL A 737 62.04 47.13 30.81
CA VAL A 737 61.32 47.05 29.52
C VAL A 737 61.43 48.36 28.75
N VAL A 738 61.82 48.27 27.48
CA VAL A 738 61.89 49.41 26.56
C VAL A 738 60.67 49.44 25.63
N GLN A 739 60.14 48.27 25.25
CA GLN A 739 58.98 48.18 24.37
C GLN A 739 58.15 46.92 24.66
N TRP A 740 56.82 47.08 24.72
CA TRP A 740 55.88 45.98 24.85
C TRP A 740 55.46 45.43 23.49
N ALA A 741 55.26 44.11 23.42
CA ALA A 741 54.78 43.49 22.21
C ALA A 741 53.32 43.90 21.94
N SER A 742 53.02 44.13 20.66
CA SER A 742 51.67 44.44 20.22
C SER A 742 51.43 44.02 18.78
N ALA A 743 50.19 43.62 18.50
CA ALA A 743 49.70 43.39 17.16
C ALA A 743 48.39 44.16 16.93
N SER A 744 48.25 44.78 15.76
CA SER A 744 47.00 45.43 15.37
C SER A 744 46.74 45.31 13.88
N ALA A 745 45.48 45.12 13.50
CA ALA A 745 45.05 45.17 12.11
C ALA A 745 43.63 45.73 12.01
N SER A 746 43.30 46.27 10.83
CA SER A 746 41.94 46.63 10.43
C SER A 746 41.52 45.69 9.29
N ILE A 747 40.44 44.96 9.52
CA ILE A 747 39.88 43.93 8.64
C ILE A 747 38.58 44.51 8.06
N PRO A 748 38.47 44.72 6.74
CA PRO A 748 37.24 45.20 6.13
C PRO A 748 36.15 44.12 6.18
N ALA A 749 34.89 44.53 6.01
CA ALA A 749 33.79 43.58 5.81
C ALA A 749 34.04 42.79 4.52
N CYS A 750 33.91 41.46 4.60
CA CYS A 750 34.27 40.55 3.52
C CYS A 750 33.44 39.25 3.59
N THR A 751 33.56 38.41 2.58
CA THR A 751 33.07 37.04 2.63
C THR A 751 34.15 36.15 3.24
N GLY A 752 33.93 35.73 4.49
CA GLY A 752 34.78 34.70 5.10
C GLY A 752 34.50 33.36 4.44
N HIS A 753 35.54 32.55 4.24
CA HIS A 753 35.37 31.22 3.67
C HIS A 753 36.35 30.20 4.24
N PHE A 754 35.97 28.94 4.18
CA PHE A 754 36.81 27.80 4.50
C PHE A 754 36.56 26.71 3.48
N GLU A 755 37.62 26.07 3.00
CA GLU A 755 37.57 25.09 1.91
C GLU A 755 38.35 23.85 2.31
N ALA A 756 37.74 22.69 2.12
CA ALA A 756 38.33 21.39 2.40
C ALA A 756 37.64 20.29 1.57
N GLU A 757 38.30 19.15 1.47
CA GLU A 757 37.75 17.94 0.86
C GLU A 757 36.83 17.21 1.84
N VAL A 758 35.70 16.69 1.37
CA VAL A 758 34.74 15.94 2.18
C VAL A 758 35.36 14.60 2.59
N SER A 759 35.68 14.44 3.87
CA SER A 759 36.33 13.23 4.40
C SER A 759 35.36 12.11 4.74
N GLU A 760 34.14 12.47 5.14
CA GLU A 760 33.05 11.56 5.46
C GLU A 760 31.75 12.21 5.00
N LEU A 761 30.87 11.43 4.38
CA LEU A 761 29.56 11.87 3.94
C LEU A 761 28.54 10.85 4.43
N VAL A 762 27.56 11.31 5.20
CA VAL A 762 26.44 10.51 5.68
C VAL A 762 25.19 11.00 4.98
N ALA A 763 24.57 10.13 4.21
CA ALA A 763 23.33 10.39 3.51
C ALA A 763 22.18 9.53 4.08
N SER A 764 20.94 9.91 3.77
CA SER A 764 19.76 9.13 4.12
C SER A 764 19.73 7.78 3.42
N ALA A 765 18.85 6.90 3.85
CA ALA A 765 18.34 5.81 3.02
C ALA A 765 17.99 6.28 1.60
N GLU A 766 18.21 5.39 0.63
CA GLU A 766 17.78 5.51 -0.75
C GLU A 766 16.34 6.04 -0.86
N TYR A 767 16.13 7.11 -1.63
CA TYR A 767 14.78 7.51 -2.01
C TYR A 767 14.29 6.59 -3.11
N SER A 768 13.31 5.73 -2.78
CA SER A 768 12.62 4.97 -3.82
C SER A 768 11.53 5.85 -4.45
N LEU A 769 11.30 5.74 -5.76
CA LEU A 769 10.27 6.50 -6.48
C LEU A 769 8.91 5.79 -6.38
N TRP A 770 7.89 6.51 -5.94
CA TRP A 770 6.57 5.97 -5.71
C TRP A 770 5.49 6.67 -6.52
N ASP A 771 4.63 5.87 -7.12
CA ASP A 771 3.37 6.33 -7.68
C ASP A 771 2.29 6.45 -6.62
N ASN A 772 1.36 7.37 -6.88
CA ASN A 772 0.08 7.33 -6.20
C ASN A 772 -0.80 6.24 -6.76
N VAL A 773 -1.27 5.37 -5.88
CA VAL A 773 -2.37 4.45 -6.15
C VAL A 773 -3.70 5.07 -5.70
N SER A 774 -3.68 5.95 -4.70
CA SER A 774 -4.88 6.60 -4.14
C SER A 774 -4.99 8.10 -4.50
N VAL A 775 -6.22 8.61 -4.66
CA VAL A 775 -6.50 10.05 -4.84
C VAL A 775 -6.06 10.85 -3.60
N ILE A 776 -5.25 11.88 -3.79
CA ILE A 776 -4.81 12.77 -2.71
C ILE A 776 -5.71 14.00 -2.65
N PRO A 777 -6.24 14.37 -1.46
CA PRO A 777 -7.05 15.57 -1.30
C PRO A 777 -6.23 16.83 -1.55
N GLU A 778 -6.88 17.85 -2.10
CA GLU A 778 -6.29 19.17 -2.27
C GLU A 778 -5.89 19.76 -0.90
N GLY A 779 -4.66 20.29 -0.79
CA GLY A 779 -4.17 20.93 0.45
C GLY A 779 -3.45 20.02 1.45
N VAL A 780 -3.18 18.75 1.13
CA VAL A 780 -2.28 17.90 1.93
C VAL A 780 -0.83 18.33 1.69
N PRO A 781 -0.10 18.83 2.72
CA PRO A 781 1.30 19.18 2.55
C PRO A 781 2.10 17.91 2.22
N PRO A 782 2.83 17.89 1.11
CA PRO A 782 3.43 16.66 0.62
C PRO A 782 4.78 16.33 1.30
N SER A 783 5.00 16.85 2.51
CA SER A 783 6.28 16.78 3.20
C SER A 783 6.07 16.58 4.70
N GLY A 784 6.55 15.47 5.24
CA GLY A 784 6.50 15.20 6.67
C GLY A 784 6.96 13.78 7.03
N GLU A 785 7.22 13.58 8.32
CA GLU A 785 7.47 12.25 8.89
C GLU A 785 6.17 11.65 9.42
N SER A 786 5.97 10.36 9.18
CA SER A 786 4.86 9.60 9.73
C SER A 786 5.36 8.33 10.41
N LEU A 787 4.92 8.12 11.65
CA LEU A 787 5.07 6.84 12.36
C LEU A 787 3.94 5.86 12.01
N MET A 788 2.90 6.30 11.31
CA MET A 788 1.77 5.48 10.92
C MET A 788 1.96 5.08 9.46
N TRP A 789 2.65 3.97 9.25
CA TRP A 789 2.90 3.43 7.91
C TRP A 789 2.97 1.91 7.95
N SER A 790 2.67 1.27 6.83
CA SER A 790 2.81 -0.19 6.68
C SER A 790 2.91 -0.56 5.22
N PHE A 791 3.78 -1.53 4.93
CA PHE A 791 3.70 -2.29 3.69
C PHE A 791 2.43 -3.17 3.68
N ALA A 792 1.98 -3.55 2.49
CA ALA A 792 0.98 -4.60 2.31
C ALA A 792 1.46 -5.91 2.99
N ALA A 793 0.54 -6.64 3.60
CA ALA A 793 0.84 -7.91 4.28
C ALA A 793 1.34 -8.99 3.30
N PHE A 794 0.94 -8.88 2.04
CA PHE A 794 1.25 -9.84 0.97
C PHE A 794 2.24 -9.21 0.00
N ARG A 795 3.52 -9.59 0.12
CA ARG A 795 4.61 -9.15 -0.77
C ARG A 795 5.75 -10.16 -0.73
N GLY A 796 6.67 -10.07 -1.70
CA GLY A 796 7.81 -11.00 -1.82
C GLY A 796 8.62 -11.19 -0.52
N VAL A 797 8.90 -10.12 0.22
CA VAL A 797 9.66 -10.19 1.50
C VAL A 797 8.90 -10.91 2.61
N TYR A 798 7.59 -10.73 2.67
CA TYR A 798 6.76 -11.27 3.76
C TYR A 798 6.14 -12.63 3.41
N GLY A 799 6.30 -13.05 2.16
CA GLY A 799 5.55 -14.13 1.57
C GLY A 799 4.09 -13.75 1.33
N PHE A 800 3.38 -14.71 0.76
CA PHE A 800 1.97 -14.59 0.37
C PHE A 800 1.12 -15.59 1.16
N PRO A 801 -0.21 -15.44 1.16
CA PRO A 801 -1.11 -16.38 1.83
C PRO A 801 -0.87 -17.80 1.35
N SER A 802 -0.73 -18.72 2.30
CA SER A 802 -0.54 -20.12 2.01
C SER A 802 -1.82 -20.95 2.15
N LEU A 803 -2.89 -20.32 2.63
CA LEU A 803 -4.20 -20.92 2.84
C LEU A 803 -5.29 -19.96 2.38
N VAL A 804 -6.38 -20.53 1.86
CA VAL A 804 -7.57 -19.82 1.42
C VAL A 804 -8.83 -20.61 1.79
N ASP A 805 -9.86 -19.92 2.27
CA ASP A 805 -11.21 -20.47 2.49
C ASP A 805 -12.25 -19.34 2.36
N VAL A 806 -13.54 -19.66 2.52
CA VAL A 806 -14.62 -18.68 2.63
C VAL A 806 -15.48 -18.96 3.85
N PHE A 807 -15.76 -17.91 4.61
CA PHE A 807 -16.54 -18.00 5.84
C PHE A 807 -17.42 -16.77 6.02
N GLN A 808 -18.73 -16.96 6.26
CA GLN A 808 -19.70 -15.86 6.47
C GLN A 808 -19.62 -14.73 5.42
N GLN A 809 -19.62 -15.09 4.13
CA GLN A 809 -19.47 -14.14 3.01
C GLN A 809 -18.15 -13.34 3.02
N ARG A 810 -17.10 -13.86 3.65
CA ARG A 810 -15.75 -13.26 3.68
C ARG A 810 -14.75 -14.22 3.05
N LEU A 811 -13.85 -13.68 2.24
CA LEU A 811 -12.67 -14.41 1.76
C LEU A 811 -11.69 -14.49 2.93
N VAL A 812 -11.23 -15.69 3.24
CA VAL A 812 -10.29 -15.97 4.32
C VAL A 812 -8.93 -16.29 3.71
N LEU A 813 -7.90 -15.57 4.14
CA LEU A 813 -6.50 -15.78 3.75
C LEU A 813 -5.68 -15.97 5.02
N ALA A 814 -4.67 -16.83 5.02
CA ALA A 814 -3.87 -17.05 6.21
C ALA A 814 -2.42 -17.46 5.94
N ALA A 815 -1.61 -17.32 6.99
CA ALA A 815 -0.28 -17.88 7.11
C ALA A 815 0.70 -17.43 6.02
N THR A 816 1.02 -16.14 5.99
CA THR A 816 2.19 -15.65 5.23
C THR A 816 3.48 -16.11 5.92
N GLN A 817 4.63 -15.99 5.25
CA GLN A 817 5.92 -16.35 5.84
C GLN A 817 6.25 -15.46 7.06
N ALA A 818 5.96 -14.16 6.99
CA ALA A 818 6.21 -13.22 8.08
C ALA A 818 5.14 -13.28 9.20
N GLN A 819 3.91 -13.68 8.88
CA GLN A 819 2.79 -13.79 9.82
C GLN A 819 2.12 -15.17 9.72
N PRO A 820 2.83 -16.24 10.15
CA PRO A 820 2.38 -17.62 9.97
C PRO A 820 1.13 -17.99 10.78
N GLN A 821 0.75 -17.14 11.75
CA GLN A 821 -0.37 -17.33 12.68
C GLN A 821 -1.51 -16.34 12.49
N THR A 822 -1.42 -15.51 11.45
CA THR A 822 -2.43 -14.50 11.17
C THR A 822 -3.43 -15.03 10.14
N VAL A 823 -4.70 -14.72 10.39
CA VAL A 823 -5.84 -15.00 9.53
C VAL A 823 -6.49 -13.65 9.19
N TRP A 824 -6.57 -13.34 7.90
CA TRP A 824 -7.25 -12.17 7.36
C TRP A 824 -8.59 -12.58 6.76
N LEU A 825 -9.63 -11.84 7.08
CA LEU A 825 -10.97 -12.01 6.52
C LEU A 825 -11.38 -10.71 5.84
N SER A 826 -11.81 -10.77 4.59
CA SER A 826 -12.33 -9.61 3.85
C SER A 826 -13.55 -9.01 4.54
N LYS A 827 -13.97 -7.82 4.11
CA LYS A 827 -15.28 -7.24 4.42
C LYS A 827 -16.40 -8.23 4.01
N THR A 828 -17.49 -8.25 4.77
CA THR A 828 -18.66 -9.10 4.45
C THR A 828 -19.23 -8.72 3.09
N ASP A 829 -19.47 -9.71 2.24
CA ASP A 829 -20.03 -9.57 0.89
C ASP A 829 -19.17 -8.76 -0.10
N ASP A 830 -17.97 -8.34 0.31
CA ASP A 830 -16.99 -7.67 -0.54
C ASP A 830 -15.63 -8.36 -0.43
N LEU A 831 -15.48 -9.46 -1.18
CA LEU A 831 -14.37 -10.41 -1.07
C LEU A 831 -12.98 -9.82 -1.39
N ASN A 832 -12.91 -8.65 -2.03
CA ASN A 832 -11.66 -8.00 -2.42
C ASN A 832 -11.30 -6.78 -1.56
N SER A 833 -12.07 -6.49 -0.50
CA SER A 833 -11.77 -5.43 0.45
C SER A 833 -11.30 -5.99 1.80
N PHE A 834 -10.06 -5.71 2.19
CA PHE A 834 -9.46 -6.08 3.47
C PHE A 834 -9.21 -4.85 4.37
N GLU A 835 -9.99 -3.78 4.18
CA GLU A 835 -9.93 -2.60 5.04
C GLU A 835 -10.52 -2.92 6.41
N VAL A 836 -9.65 -2.95 7.43
CA VAL A 836 -10.05 -3.16 8.81
C VAL A 836 -10.74 -1.90 9.32
N GLY A 837 -11.83 -2.09 10.06
CA GLY A 837 -12.66 -1.00 10.55
C GLY A 837 -13.41 -1.41 11.80
N LYS A 838 -14.29 -0.52 12.26
CA LYS A 838 -15.11 -0.70 13.46
C LYS A 838 -16.58 -1.00 13.16
N GLN A 839 -16.95 -1.09 11.88
CA GLN A 839 -18.30 -1.50 11.49
C GLN A 839 -18.43 -3.02 11.61
N ASP A 840 -19.65 -3.51 11.79
CA ASP A 840 -19.91 -4.95 11.99
C ASP A 840 -19.49 -5.82 10.79
N ASP A 841 -19.52 -5.23 9.59
CA ASP A 841 -19.13 -5.88 8.33
C ASP A 841 -17.65 -5.68 7.96
N SER A 842 -16.89 -4.85 8.70
CA SER A 842 -15.49 -4.50 8.41
C SER A 842 -14.59 -5.74 8.34
N ALA A 843 -13.51 -5.67 7.55
CA ALA A 843 -12.53 -6.75 7.46
C ALA A 843 -11.87 -7.01 8.83
N LEU A 844 -11.33 -8.22 9.01
CA LEU A 844 -10.72 -8.67 10.26
C LEU A 844 -9.32 -9.20 10.01
N ALA A 845 -8.39 -8.91 10.93
CA ALA A 845 -7.07 -9.51 10.98
C ALA A 845 -6.86 -10.07 12.40
N LEU A 846 -6.81 -11.39 12.52
CA LEU A 846 -6.70 -12.09 13.81
C LEU A 846 -5.38 -12.85 13.86
N THR A 847 -4.59 -12.64 14.92
CA THR A 847 -3.36 -13.41 15.16
C THR A 847 -3.58 -14.34 16.35
N LEU A 848 -3.29 -15.63 16.18
CA LEU A 848 -3.48 -16.63 17.24
C LEU A 848 -2.54 -16.37 18.42
N SER A 849 -3.10 -16.30 19.62
CA SER A 849 -2.33 -16.15 20.87
C SER A 849 -1.74 -17.51 21.29
N THR A 850 -0.55 -17.83 20.81
CA THR A 850 0.14 -19.12 21.05
C THR A 850 1.45 -18.93 21.81
N THR A 851 1.98 -20.00 22.43
CA THR A 851 3.31 -20.00 23.06
C THR A 851 4.44 -20.31 22.08
N THR A 852 4.12 -20.91 20.94
CA THR A 852 5.05 -21.35 19.88
C THR A 852 4.57 -20.81 18.54
N GLN A 853 5.48 -20.27 17.73
CA GLN A 853 5.16 -19.64 16.44
C GLN A 853 4.92 -20.69 15.33
N ASN A 854 3.93 -21.55 15.52
CA ASN A 854 3.55 -22.55 14.54
C ASN A 854 2.61 -22.00 13.48
N ARG A 855 2.93 -22.28 12.22
CA ARG A 855 2.10 -21.91 11.08
C ARG A 855 0.73 -22.58 11.14
N VAL A 856 -0.29 -21.88 10.65
CA VAL A 856 -1.59 -22.50 10.34
C VAL A 856 -1.42 -23.45 9.15
N CYS A 857 -1.83 -24.70 9.33
CA CYS A 857 -1.64 -25.80 8.38
C CYS A 857 -2.87 -26.02 7.47
N TRP A 858 -4.07 -25.81 8.00
CA TRP A 858 -5.33 -25.93 7.27
C TRP A 858 -6.40 -24.98 7.83
N LEU A 859 -7.36 -24.61 6.98
CA LEU A 859 -8.57 -23.86 7.32
C LEU A 859 -9.79 -24.66 6.86
N MET A 860 -10.87 -24.63 7.64
CA MET A 860 -12.14 -25.21 7.23
C MET A 860 -13.32 -24.49 7.87
N ALA A 861 -14.12 -23.82 7.05
CA ALA A 861 -15.42 -23.29 7.47
C ALA A 861 -16.43 -24.42 7.75
N GLN A 862 -16.96 -24.46 8.98
CA GLN A 862 -17.99 -25.41 9.39
C GLN A 862 -19.13 -24.68 10.10
N SER A 863 -20.31 -24.64 9.47
CA SER A 863 -21.50 -23.96 10.02
C SER A 863 -21.19 -22.49 10.36
N SER A 864 -21.32 -22.09 11.63
CA SER A 864 -21.05 -20.73 12.12
C SER A 864 -19.66 -20.54 12.72
N ARG A 865 -18.70 -21.43 12.39
CA ARG A 865 -17.33 -21.42 12.91
C ARG A 865 -16.32 -21.62 11.79
N LEU A 866 -15.17 -20.95 11.89
CA LEU A 866 -14.01 -21.24 11.07
C LEU A 866 -13.04 -22.06 11.92
N LEU A 867 -12.80 -23.30 11.51
CA LEU A 867 -11.89 -24.22 12.19
C LEU A 867 -10.52 -24.14 11.53
N LEU A 868 -9.46 -24.25 12.32
CA LEU A 868 -8.10 -24.27 11.80
C LEU A 868 -7.18 -25.12 12.66
N GLY A 869 -6.17 -25.70 12.02
CA GLY A 869 -5.13 -26.48 12.70
C GLY A 869 -3.78 -25.82 12.56
N THR A 870 -2.98 -25.89 13.63
CA THR A 870 -1.57 -25.52 13.66
C THR A 870 -0.74 -26.76 13.97
N ALA A 871 0.59 -26.70 13.83
CA ALA A 871 1.46 -27.83 14.15
C ALA A 871 1.37 -28.34 15.60
N ASP A 872 0.82 -27.54 16.54
CA ASP A 872 0.70 -27.89 17.97
C ASP A 872 -0.75 -28.03 18.48
N ALA A 873 -1.75 -27.39 17.85
CA ALA A 873 -3.10 -27.30 18.38
C ALA A 873 -4.17 -27.02 17.32
N GLU A 874 -5.42 -27.35 17.65
CA GLU A 874 -6.63 -27.06 16.87
C GLU A 874 -7.42 -25.89 17.48
N TRP A 875 -7.93 -25.00 16.63
CA TRP A 875 -8.52 -23.72 17.02
C TRP A 875 -9.87 -23.49 16.36
N VAL A 876 -10.67 -22.66 17.02
CA VAL A 876 -12.00 -22.24 16.56
C VAL A 876 -12.04 -20.72 16.52
N VAL A 877 -12.29 -20.16 15.33
CA VAL A 877 -12.51 -18.73 15.11
C VAL A 877 -14.02 -18.47 15.03
N SER A 878 -14.52 -17.54 15.84
CA SER A 878 -15.94 -17.20 15.89
C SER A 878 -16.23 -15.83 16.53
N GLY A 879 -17.46 -15.33 16.36
CA GLY A 879 -18.02 -14.20 17.14
C GLY A 879 -18.72 -14.64 18.43
N GLY A 880 -18.38 -15.81 18.98
CA GLY A 880 -19.10 -16.41 20.11
C GLY A 880 -20.52 -16.83 19.74
N GLN A 881 -21.53 -16.23 20.37
CA GLN A 881 -22.95 -16.57 20.13
C GLN A 881 -23.59 -15.75 18.99
N GLY A 882 -22.88 -14.75 18.45
CA GLY A 882 -23.36 -13.88 17.37
C GLY A 882 -22.64 -14.08 16.03
N VAL A 883 -22.99 -13.22 15.07
CA VAL A 883 -22.22 -13.03 13.83
C VAL A 883 -20.87 -12.42 14.21
N MET A 884 -19.82 -12.77 13.46
CA MET A 884 -18.47 -12.30 13.76
C MET A 884 -18.28 -10.86 13.28
N THR A 885 -17.89 -9.99 14.21
CA THR A 885 -17.63 -8.55 14.00
C THR A 885 -16.28 -8.18 14.61
N HIS A 886 -15.82 -6.95 14.38
CA HIS A 886 -14.59 -6.42 15.00
C HIS A 886 -14.60 -6.52 16.54
N GLU A 887 -15.76 -6.34 17.17
CA GLU A 887 -15.87 -6.29 18.64
C GLU A 887 -15.82 -7.68 19.29
N ASN A 888 -16.32 -8.72 18.62
CA ASN A 888 -16.52 -10.04 19.22
C ASN A 888 -15.67 -11.16 18.63
N ALA A 889 -14.93 -10.90 17.55
CA ALA A 889 -14.10 -11.90 16.89
C ALA A 889 -12.99 -12.41 17.81
N ARG A 890 -12.91 -13.73 17.97
CA ARG A 890 -11.90 -14.39 18.80
C ARG A 890 -11.48 -15.73 18.22
N ALA A 891 -10.28 -16.17 18.59
CA ALA A 891 -9.73 -17.47 18.27
C ALA A 891 -9.46 -18.24 19.58
N ASP A 892 -10.20 -19.32 19.80
CA ASP A 892 -10.13 -20.14 21.00
C ASP A 892 -9.42 -21.48 20.68
N SER A 893 -8.45 -21.89 21.50
CA SER A 893 -7.77 -23.19 21.36
C SER A 893 -8.58 -24.29 22.04
N HIS A 894 -8.71 -25.44 21.35
CA HIS A 894 -9.52 -26.57 21.81
C HIS A 894 -8.80 -27.92 21.71
N GLY A 895 -7.51 -27.95 21.38
CA GLY A 895 -6.75 -29.19 21.21
C GLY A 895 -5.25 -29.05 21.40
N PHE A 896 -4.55 -30.18 21.46
CA PHE A 896 -3.10 -30.29 21.61
C PHE A 896 -2.52 -31.43 20.73
N VAL A 897 -3.26 -31.85 19.70
CA VAL A 897 -2.82 -32.96 18.83
C VAL A 897 -1.74 -32.45 17.88
N GLY A 898 -2.03 -31.35 17.20
CA GLY A 898 -1.15 -30.76 16.20
C GLY A 898 -1.39 -31.38 14.82
N SER A 899 -1.30 -30.54 13.80
CA SER A 899 -1.69 -30.87 12.43
C SER A 899 -0.51 -30.93 11.47
N SER A 900 -0.61 -31.80 10.47
CA SER A 900 0.23 -31.73 9.27
C SER A 900 -0.32 -30.70 8.27
N ASP A 901 0.49 -30.35 7.27
CA ASP A 901 0.08 -29.47 6.16
C ASP A 901 -0.88 -30.14 5.16
N VAL A 902 -1.24 -31.43 5.34
CA VAL A 902 -2.24 -32.09 4.49
C VAL A 902 -3.58 -31.35 4.62
N PRO A 903 -4.24 -30.97 3.50
CA PRO A 903 -5.54 -30.32 3.56
C PRO A 903 -6.55 -31.13 4.38
N ALA A 904 -7.30 -30.43 5.24
CA ALA A 904 -8.39 -31.03 5.99
C ALA A 904 -9.57 -31.36 5.06
N LEU A 905 -10.30 -32.43 5.39
CA LEU A 905 -11.42 -32.91 4.61
C LEU A 905 -12.73 -32.59 5.33
N MET A 906 -13.65 -31.91 4.63
CA MET A 906 -15.01 -31.72 5.12
C MET A 906 -15.79 -33.03 4.95
N ALA A 907 -16.04 -33.74 6.04
CA ALA A 907 -16.99 -34.85 6.05
C ALA A 907 -18.43 -34.32 6.10
N THR A 908 -19.39 -35.16 6.47
CA THR A 908 -20.81 -34.76 6.52
C THR A 908 -21.08 -33.69 7.58
N ASP A 909 -20.48 -33.81 8.75
CA ASP A 909 -20.81 -33.02 9.96
C ASP A 909 -19.59 -32.66 10.83
N LYS A 910 -18.39 -33.07 10.44
CA LYS A 910 -17.11 -32.86 11.15
C LYS A 910 -15.98 -32.64 10.14
N VAL A 911 -14.88 -32.09 10.62
CA VAL A 911 -13.67 -31.90 9.83
C VAL A 911 -12.71 -33.04 10.13
N LEU A 912 -12.17 -33.68 9.10
CA LEU A 912 -11.13 -34.69 9.25
C LEU A 912 -9.77 -34.05 8.96
N TYR A 913 -8.80 -34.27 9.82
CA TYR A 913 -7.44 -33.77 9.64
C TYR A 913 -6.41 -34.84 10.01
N VAL A 914 -5.18 -34.63 9.56
CA VAL A 914 -4.09 -35.59 9.76
C VAL A 914 -3.09 -34.98 10.75
N GLU A 915 -2.69 -35.75 11.76
CA GLU A 915 -1.76 -35.29 12.79
C GLU A 915 -0.36 -34.98 12.23
N ARG A 916 0.44 -34.26 13.01
CA ARG A 916 1.87 -34.07 12.71
C ARG A 916 2.56 -35.43 12.50
N GLY A 917 3.20 -35.61 11.34
CA GLY A 917 3.85 -36.87 10.96
C GLY A 917 3.01 -37.80 10.08
N GLY A 918 1.74 -37.48 9.81
CA GLY A 918 0.97 -38.12 8.73
C GLY A 918 0.36 -39.48 9.07
N GLY A 919 0.72 -40.08 10.20
CA GLY A 919 0.40 -41.48 10.53
C GLY A 919 -0.93 -41.71 11.24
N ARG A 920 -1.67 -40.65 11.61
CA ARG A 920 -2.99 -40.75 12.25
C ARG A 920 -3.95 -39.72 11.71
N ALA A 921 -5.23 -40.10 11.65
CA ALA A 921 -6.32 -39.24 11.23
C ALA A 921 -7.25 -38.97 12.42
N TYR A 922 -7.68 -37.72 12.55
CA TYR A 922 -8.55 -37.26 13.60
C TYR A 922 -9.81 -36.62 13.01
N GLN A 923 -10.94 -36.78 13.69
CA GLN A 923 -12.11 -35.92 13.47
C GLN A 923 -12.12 -34.79 14.49
N PHE A 924 -12.40 -33.59 14.03
CA PHE A 924 -12.56 -32.39 14.84
C PHE A 924 -13.97 -31.83 14.67
N GLY A 925 -14.61 -31.49 15.79
CA GLY A 925 -15.87 -30.77 15.80
C GLY A 925 -16.51 -30.71 17.17
N TYR A 926 -17.65 -30.02 17.26
CA TYR A 926 -18.38 -29.85 18.52
C TYR A 926 -18.90 -31.17 19.06
N ASP A 927 -18.68 -31.43 20.34
CA ASP A 927 -19.24 -32.55 21.06
C ASP A 927 -20.18 -32.06 22.17
N TYR A 928 -21.41 -32.59 22.16
CA TYR A 928 -22.46 -32.16 23.09
C TYR A 928 -22.27 -32.70 24.51
N GLU A 929 -21.54 -33.80 24.70
CA GLU A 929 -21.32 -34.38 26.03
C GLU A 929 -20.28 -33.56 26.80
N THR A 930 -19.23 -33.13 26.11
CA THR A 930 -18.18 -32.28 26.71
C THR A 930 -18.46 -30.79 26.60
N ASP A 931 -19.55 -30.39 25.91
CA ASP A 931 -19.90 -29.00 25.60
C ASP A 931 -18.73 -28.20 25.00
N GLY A 932 -18.06 -28.78 24.00
CA GLY A 932 -16.83 -28.21 23.47
C GLY A 932 -16.34 -28.88 22.19
N PHE A 933 -15.36 -28.27 21.52
CA PHE A 933 -14.72 -28.87 20.35
C PHE A 933 -13.69 -29.90 20.78
N VAL A 934 -13.72 -31.08 20.16
CA VAL A 934 -12.85 -32.21 20.53
C VAL A 934 -12.28 -32.87 19.28
N SER A 935 -10.99 -33.21 19.36
CA SER A 935 -10.29 -34.08 18.40
C SER A 935 -10.42 -35.55 18.83
N ARG A 936 -11.01 -36.41 17.99
CA ARG A 936 -11.10 -37.87 18.22
C ARG A 936 -10.27 -38.64 17.19
N ASP A 937 -9.42 -39.54 17.67
CA ASP A 937 -8.56 -40.40 16.84
C ASP A 937 -9.41 -41.45 16.10
N LEU A 938 -9.38 -41.42 14.76
CA LEU A 938 -10.10 -42.34 13.88
C LEU A 938 -9.28 -43.59 13.51
N THR A 939 -7.98 -43.55 13.79
CA THR A 939 -7.02 -44.63 13.52
C THR A 939 -6.76 -45.51 14.74
N VAL A 940 -7.44 -45.28 15.87
CA VAL A 940 -7.21 -45.99 17.14
C VAL A 940 -7.19 -47.53 17.03
N PHE A 941 -7.99 -48.11 16.12
CA PHE A 941 -8.04 -49.56 15.89
C PHE A 941 -7.34 -50.00 14.60
N ALA A 942 -6.80 -49.07 13.82
CA ALA A 942 -6.22 -49.28 12.49
C ALA A 942 -4.94 -48.44 12.31
N ASP A 943 -4.14 -48.31 13.38
CA ASP A 943 -2.97 -47.44 13.45
C ASP A 943 -1.91 -47.78 12.40
N HIS A 944 -1.83 -49.05 12.02
CA HIS A 944 -0.93 -49.54 10.98
C HIS A 944 -1.28 -49.04 9.57
N VAL A 945 -2.55 -48.74 9.27
CA VAL A 945 -2.99 -48.43 7.90
C VAL A 945 -2.29 -47.18 7.36
N LEU A 946 -2.27 -46.10 8.14
CA LEU A 946 -1.61 -44.86 7.73
C LEU A 946 -0.12 -44.85 8.10
N ALA A 947 0.24 -45.36 9.28
CA ALA A 947 1.62 -45.33 9.76
C ALA A 947 2.56 -46.19 8.92
N GLN A 948 2.16 -47.41 8.51
CA GLN A 948 2.99 -48.28 7.68
C GLN A 948 3.05 -47.81 6.22
N GLY A 949 2.03 -47.08 5.76
CA GLY A 949 2.05 -46.41 4.44
C GLY A 949 2.95 -45.18 4.37
N GLY A 950 3.68 -44.85 5.45
CA GLY A 950 4.58 -43.70 5.51
C GLY A 950 3.87 -42.34 5.69
N GLY A 951 2.58 -42.38 6.04
CA GLY A 951 1.75 -41.20 6.28
C GLY A 951 0.99 -40.68 5.06
N VAL A 952 -0.07 -39.91 5.33
CA VAL A 952 -0.94 -39.32 4.30
C VAL A 952 -0.22 -38.18 3.57
N THR A 953 -0.32 -38.16 2.24
CA THR A 953 0.25 -37.12 1.37
C THR A 953 -0.81 -36.21 0.75
N SER A 954 -1.99 -36.76 0.46
CA SER A 954 -3.14 -36.02 -0.06
C SER A 954 -4.41 -36.82 0.16
N GLY A 955 -5.56 -36.18 -0.02
CA GLY A 955 -6.83 -36.86 0.05
C GLY A 955 -7.99 -35.96 -0.36
N ASP A 956 -9.14 -36.59 -0.55
CA ASP A 956 -10.40 -35.92 -0.82
C ASP A 956 -11.56 -36.74 -0.21
N PHE A 957 -12.77 -36.20 -0.22
CA PHE A 957 -13.95 -36.83 0.38
C PHE A 957 -14.99 -37.22 -0.68
N MET A 958 -15.18 -38.51 -0.86
CA MET A 958 -16.19 -39.09 -1.74
C MET A 958 -17.54 -39.19 -1.03
N ARG A 959 -18.64 -38.80 -1.69
CA ARG A 959 -19.99 -38.81 -1.10
C ARG A 959 -20.82 -40.00 -1.57
N LYS A 960 -20.69 -40.39 -2.84
CA LYS A 960 -21.42 -41.52 -3.44
C LYS A 960 -20.45 -42.63 -3.88
N PRO A 961 -20.83 -43.92 -3.73
CA PRO A 961 -22.10 -44.41 -3.21
C PRO A 961 -22.19 -44.35 -1.67
N HIS A 962 -21.04 -44.30 -1.01
CA HIS A 962 -20.92 -44.17 0.44
C HIS A 962 -19.96 -43.04 0.79
N PRO A 963 -20.21 -42.28 1.87
CA PRO A 963 -19.27 -41.30 2.40
C PRO A 963 -17.94 -41.97 2.76
N ARG A 964 -16.87 -41.58 2.07
CA ARG A 964 -15.52 -42.14 2.22
C ARG A 964 -14.48 -41.04 2.21
N ALA A 965 -13.61 -41.03 3.22
CA ALA A 965 -12.37 -40.29 3.14
C ALA A 965 -11.36 -41.11 2.32
N VAL A 966 -10.80 -40.51 1.28
CA VAL A 966 -9.80 -41.13 0.40
C VAL A 966 -8.45 -40.47 0.68
N MET A 967 -7.41 -41.26 0.91
CA MET A 967 -6.09 -40.77 1.31
C MET A 967 -4.98 -41.50 0.56
N THR A 968 -4.16 -40.78 -0.20
CA THR A 968 -2.93 -41.34 -0.79
C THR A 968 -1.82 -41.33 0.25
N LEU A 969 -1.00 -42.38 0.26
CA LEU A 969 0.07 -42.58 1.23
C LEU A 969 1.46 -42.40 0.59
N ALA A 970 2.47 -42.12 1.40
CA ALA A 970 3.84 -41.90 0.91
C ALA A 970 4.47 -43.13 0.25
N ASP A 971 4.04 -44.33 0.63
CA ASP A 971 4.49 -45.58 0.01
C ASP A 971 3.89 -45.84 -1.38
N GLY A 972 2.96 -45.01 -1.84
CA GLY A 972 2.29 -45.13 -3.14
C GLY A 972 1.01 -45.98 -3.11
N THR A 973 0.55 -46.41 -1.93
CA THR A 973 -0.76 -47.03 -1.75
C THR A 973 -1.84 -46.01 -1.38
N MET A 974 -3.09 -46.44 -1.28
CA MET A 974 -4.21 -45.58 -0.90
C MET A 974 -5.01 -46.22 0.24
N ALA A 975 -5.32 -45.43 1.25
CA ALA A 975 -6.21 -45.81 2.34
C ALA A 975 -7.57 -45.12 2.16
N LEU A 976 -8.63 -45.86 2.42
CA LEU A 976 -9.99 -45.35 2.39
C LEU A 976 -10.65 -45.67 3.72
N MET A 977 -11.47 -44.73 4.21
CA MET A 977 -12.27 -44.92 5.40
C MET A 977 -13.73 -44.62 5.08
N THR A 978 -14.56 -45.66 5.08
CA THR A 978 -16.01 -45.46 5.04
C THR A 978 -16.46 -44.85 6.37
N TYR A 979 -17.09 -43.68 6.28
CA TYR A 979 -17.34 -42.79 7.41
C TYR A 979 -18.84 -42.63 7.68
N ASN A 980 -19.24 -42.76 8.94
CA ASN A 980 -20.54 -42.33 9.44
C ASN A 980 -20.41 -41.94 10.92
N SER A 981 -20.48 -40.65 11.23
CA SER A 981 -20.39 -40.17 12.61
C SER A 981 -21.58 -40.59 13.47
N MET A 982 -22.81 -40.56 12.92
CA MET A 982 -24.04 -40.87 13.67
C MET A 982 -24.06 -42.32 14.17
N HIS A 983 -23.48 -43.25 13.40
CA HIS A 983 -23.42 -44.67 13.75
C HIS A 983 -22.00 -45.13 14.13
N GLN A 984 -21.06 -44.21 14.32
CA GLN A 984 -19.66 -44.49 14.69
C GLN A 984 -19.00 -45.55 13.77
N VAL A 985 -19.21 -45.41 12.46
CA VAL A 985 -18.60 -46.27 11.43
C VAL A 985 -17.33 -45.61 10.91
N HIS A 986 -16.20 -46.27 11.14
CA HIS A 986 -14.86 -45.88 10.71
C HIS A 986 -14.18 -47.09 10.08
N ALA A 987 -14.69 -47.53 8.93
CA ALA A 987 -14.27 -48.78 8.32
C ALA A 987 -13.10 -48.55 7.35
N TRP A 988 -11.88 -48.67 7.87
CA TRP A 988 -10.65 -48.59 7.09
C TRP A 988 -10.50 -49.79 6.13
N HIS A 989 -10.03 -49.51 4.93
CA HIS A 989 -9.67 -50.49 3.90
C HIS A 989 -8.61 -49.88 2.98
N ARG A 990 -7.92 -50.71 2.21
CA ARG A 990 -6.75 -50.30 1.43
C ARG A 990 -6.90 -50.64 -0.03
N HIS A 991 -6.46 -49.74 -0.90
CA HIS A 991 -6.35 -49.94 -2.33
C HIS A 991 -4.87 -49.97 -2.70
N ARG A 992 -4.49 -50.98 -3.48
CA ARG A 992 -3.12 -51.21 -3.94
C ARG A 992 -3.15 -51.56 -5.43
N THR A 993 -2.22 -50.96 -6.17
CA THR A 993 -2.00 -51.23 -7.59
C THR A 993 -0.53 -51.57 -7.79
N GLU A 994 -0.16 -52.03 -8.99
CA GLU A 994 1.26 -52.18 -9.36
C GLU A 994 1.98 -50.83 -9.52
N GLY A 995 1.24 -49.74 -9.75
CA GLY A 995 1.76 -48.38 -9.79
C GLY A 995 1.73 -47.68 -8.44
N ARG A 996 2.46 -46.57 -8.34
CA ARG A 996 2.47 -45.67 -7.17
C ARG A 996 1.41 -44.58 -7.34
N MET A 997 0.44 -44.55 -6.44
CA MET A 997 -0.66 -43.58 -6.43
C MET A 997 -0.30 -42.32 -5.62
N SER A 998 -0.70 -41.17 -6.12
CA SER A 998 -0.52 -39.86 -5.48
C SER A 998 -1.60 -38.88 -5.93
N ASN A 999 -1.89 -37.86 -5.12
CA ASN A 999 -2.81 -36.77 -5.46
C ASN A 999 -4.20 -37.28 -5.89
N ALA A 1000 -5.07 -37.56 -4.92
CA ALA A 1000 -6.45 -37.96 -5.17
C ALA A 1000 -7.38 -36.73 -5.24
N VAL A 1001 -8.31 -36.73 -6.21
CA VAL A 1001 -9.37 -35.71 -6.37
C VAL A 1001 -10.68 -36.40 -6.73
N VAL A 1002 -11.77 -35.98 -6.11
CA VAL A 1002 -13.12 -36.49 -6.38
C VAL A 1002 -13.96 -35.45 -7.11
N LEU A 1003 -14.64 -35.87 -8.19
CA LEU A 1003 -15.62 -35.06 -8.90
C LEU A 1003 -17.02 -35.70 -8.82
N PRO A 1004 -18.09 -34.90 -8.60
CA PRO A 1004 -19.46 -35.42 -8.51
C PRO A 1004 -19.93 -35.96 -9.87
N ASN A 1005 -20.65 -37.07 -9.93
CA ASN A 1005 -21.06 -37.68 -11.22
C ASN A 1005 -22.57 -37.72 -11.45
N GLY A 1006 -23.25 -36.60 -11.16
CA GLY A 1006 -24.71 -36.52 -11.28
C GLY A 1006 -25.42 -37.53 -10.38
N ASN A 1007 -26.14 -38.49 -10.98
CA ASN A 1007 -26.88 -39.53 -10.25
C ASN A 1007 -26.07 -40.81 -10.01
N SER A 1008 -24.93 -40.97 -10.68
CA SER A 1008 -24.02 -42.11 -10.53
C SER A 1008 -23.04 -41.90 -9.37
N ASP A 1009 -22.17 -42.89 -9.17
CA ASP A 1009 -21.07 -42.84 -8.20
C ASP A 1009 -20.06 -41.74 -8.54
N ASP A 1010 -19.54 -41.07 -7.52
CA ASP A 1010 -18.58 -39.98 -7.71
C ASP A 1010 -17.28 -40.53 -8.33
N LEU A 1011 -16.64 -39.73 -9.18
CA LEU A 1011 -15.44 -40.14 -9.91
C LEU A 1011 -14.20 -39.82 -9.09
N LEU A 1012 -13.40 -40.84 -8.77
CA LEU A 1012 -12.11 -40.71 -8.07
C LEU A 1012 -10.96 -40.71 -9.08
N PHE A 1013 -10.35 -39.55 -9.27
CA PHE A 1013 -9.14 -39.36 -10.06
C PHE A 1013 -7.91 -39.43 -9.18
N VAL A 1014 -6.87 -40.10 -9.66
CA VAL A 1014 -5.59 -40.27 -8.96
C VAL A 1014 -4.45 -40.19 -9.97
N VAL A 1015 -3.34 -39.56 -9.60
CA VAL A 1015 -2.13 -39.65 -10.39
C VAL A 1015 -1.39 -40.96 -10.08
N VAL A 1016 -1.13 -41.75 -11.11
CA VAL A 1016 -0.46 -43.05 -10.99
C VAL A 1016 0.85 -43.03 -11.78
N GLU A 1017 1.93 -43.38 -11.10
CA GLU A 1017 3.24 -43.63 -11.72
C GLU A 1017 3.45 -45.13 -11.92
N ARG A 1018 3.66 -45.54 -13.17
CA ARG A 1018 3.90 -46.91 -13.60
C ARG A 1018 5.20 -46.98 -14.41
N GLU A 1019 5.64 -48.18 -14.75
CA GLU A 1019 6.85 -48.39 -15.56
C GLU A 1019 6.80 -47.65 -16.91
N ASP A 1020 5.61 -47.52 -17.50
CA ASP A 1020 5.40 -46.88 -18.80
C ASP A 1020 5.04 -45.39 -18.74
N GLY A 1021 5.07 -44.78 -17.55
CA GLY A 1021 4.93 -43.34 -17.37
C GLY A 1021 4.00 -42.92 -16.22
N ARG A 1022 3.76 -41.61 -16.14
CA ARG A 1022 2.88 -40.98 -15.16
C ARG A 1022 1.57 -40.56 -15.82
N PHE A 1023 0.44 -41.01 -15.27
CA PHE A 1023 -0.89 -40.78 -15.86
C PHE A 1023 -1.87 -40.29 -14.80
N ILE A 1024 -2.82 -39.47 -15.23
CA ILE A 1024 -4.07 -39.27 -14.50
C ILE A 1024 -4.95 -40.47 -14.84
N GLU A 1025 -5.33 -41.24 -13.84
CA GLU A 1025 -6.23 -42.39 -13.95
C GLU A 1025 -7.49 -42.14 -13.10
N VAL A 1026 -8.60 -42.75 -13.49
CA VAL A 1026 -9.87 -42.71 -12.76
C VAL A 1026 -10.28 -44.14 -12.38
N PHE A 1027 -10.81 -44.33 -11.17
CA PHE A 1027 -11.51 -45.58 -10.84
C PHE A 1027 -12.83 -45.59 -11.59
N ASP A 1028 -12.96 -46.51 -12.55
CA ASP A 1028 -14.06 -46.53 -13.51
C ASP A 1028 -15.23 -47.37 -12.97
N PRO A 1029 -16.32 -46.75 -12.48
CA PRO A 1029 -17.44 -47.49 -11.88
C PRO A 1029 -18.15 -48.39 -12.91
N ASP A 1030 -18.07 -48.07 -14.20
CA ASP A 1030 -18.70 -48.81 -15.29
C ASP A 1030 -17.70 -49.71 -16.06
N GLY A 1031 -16.43 -49.68 -15.64
CA GLY A 1031 -15.32 -50.38 -16.29
C GLY A 1031 -15.10 -51.83 -15.82
N PRO A 1032 -14.20 -52.57 -16.48
CA PRO A 1032 -13.81 -53.91 -16.05
C PRO A 1032 -13.04 -53.88 -14.73
N PHE A 1033 -12.95 -55.01 -14.03
CA PHE A 1033 -12.19 -55.17 -12.77
C PHE A 1033 -10.69 -55.41 -13.02
N VAL A 1034 -10.08 -54.57 -13.86
CA VAL A 1034 -8.63 -54.54 -14.16
C VAL A 1034 -8.12 -53.10 -14.15
N ASP A 1035 -6.86 -52.90 -13.77
CA ASP A 1035 -6.25 -51.58 -13.79
C ASP A 1035 -5.76 -51.22 -15.21
N ALA A 1036 -5.50 -49.93 -15.44
CA ALA A 1036 -5.21 -49.41 -16.77
C ALA A 1036 -3.96 -50.07 -17.38
N GLY A 1037 -4.08 -50.54 -18.63
CA GLY A 1037 -3.09 -51.39 -19.29
C GLY A 1037 -3.35 -52.90 -19.15
N ALA A 1038 -4.54 -53.28 -18.67
CA ALA A 1038 -4.97 -54.66 -18.42
C ALA A 1038 -4.15 -55.37 -17.32
N TRP A 1039 -3.71 -54.60 -16.32
CA TRP A 1039 -3.02 -55.14 -15.15
C TRP A 1039 -4.05 -55.77 -14.21
N GLU A 1040 -3.91 -57.05 -13.93
CA GLU A 1040 -4.80 -57.75 -13.01
C GLU A 1040 -4.45 -57.41 -11.55
N PHE A 1041 -5.47 -57.24 -10.72
CA PHE A 1041 -5.30 -57.13 -9.27
C PHE A 1041 -6.18 -58.15 -8.56
N THR A 1042 -5.73 -58.56 -7.37
CA THR A 1042 -6.48 -59.44 -6.48
C THR A 1042 -7.12 -58.61 -5.37
N SER A 1043 -8.41 -58.85 -5.13
CA SER A 1043 -9.14 -58.30 -3.98
C SER A 1043 -9.23 -59.35 -2.90
N THR A 1044 -8.81 -59.01 -1.69
CA THR A 1044 -8.61 -59.97 -0.59
C THR A 1044 -9.29 -59.49 0.69
N VAL A 1045 -10.07 -60.38 1.29
CA VAL A 1045 -10.69 -60.20 2.60
C VAL A 1045 -10.24 -61.36 3.49
N VAL A 1046 -9.66 -61.04 4.65
CA VAL A 1046 -9.34 -62.03 5.67
C VAL A 1046 -9.96 -61.59 6.98
N THR A 1047 -10.83 -62.40 7.54
CA THR A 1047 -11.46 -62.12 8.84
C THR A 1047 -10.42 -62.09 9.95
N ASN A 1048 -10.83 -61.56 11.10
CA ASN A 1048 -10.15 -61.90 12.35
C ASN A 1048 -10.36 -63.39 12.71
N GLU A 1049 -9.68 -63.87 13.75
CA GLU A 1049 -9.83 -65.27 14.19
C GLU A 1049 -11.29 -65.53 14.59
N LEU A 1050 -11.86 -66.59 14.02
CA LEU A 1050 -13.29 -66.91 14.16
C LEU A 1050 -13.63 -67.53 15.53
N ASP A 1051 -12.62 -68.00 16.27
CA ASP A 1051 -12.77 -68.63 17.57
C ASP A 1051 -12.18 -67.74 18.68
N VAL A 1052 -13.00 -67.29 19.62
CA VAL A 1052 -12.60 -66.33 20.66
C VAL A 1052 -12.91 -66.89 22.04
N VAL A 1053 -11.82 -67.26 22.74
CA VAL A 1053 -11.50 -67.31 24.19
C VAL A 1053 -12.50 -67.88 25.22
N GLU A 1054 -13.81 -67.94 24.98
CA GLU A 1054 -14.77 -68.49 25.97
C GLU A 1054 -14.90 -70.02 25.96
N SER A 1055 -14.24 -70.71 25.02
CA SER A 1055 -14.26 -72.18 24.98
C SER A 1055 -12.93 -72.77 25.47
N LEU A 1056 -13.01 -73.42 26.64
CA LEU A 1056 -11.93 -74.08 27.37
C LEU A 1056 -11.18 -75.13 26.51
N GLY A 1057 -10.15 -74.70 25.77
CA GLY A 1057 -9.01 -75.53 25.36
C GLY A 1057 -9.30 -76.80 24.55
N LYS A 1058 -10.37 -76.85 23.74
CA LYS A 1058 -10.67 -78.01 22.87
C LYS A 1058 -10.83 -77.56 21.41
N ASP A 1059 -10.12 -78.23 20.50
CA ASP A 1059 -10.35 -78.12 19.06
C ASP A 1059 -11.85 -78.32 18.75
N ARG A 1060 -12.46 -77.39 18.01
CA ARG A 1060 -13.86 -77.51 17.58
C ARG A 1060 -14.01 -78.57 16.49
N GLN A 1061 -15.13 -79.31 16.55
CA GLN A 1061 -15.60 -80.12 15.43
C GLN A 1061 -16.03 -79.21 14.26
N ALA A 1062 -15.80 -79.71 13.04
CA ALA A 1062 -16.08 -79.10 11.74
C ALA A 1062 -17.22 -78.06 11.71
N ALA A 1063 -16.86 -76.78 11.66
CA ALA A 1063 -17.77 -75.69 11.31
C ALA A 1063 -17.65 -75.41 9.81
N SER A 1064 -18.76 -75.20 9.11
CA SER A 1064 -18.72 -74.71 7.73
C SER A 1064 -18.83 -73.18 7.71
N VAL A 1065 -18.21 -72.55 6.71
CA VAL A 1065 -18.34 -71.10 6.50
C VAL A 1065 -19.22 -70.86 5.29
N ARG A 1066 -20.20 -69.98 5.46
CA ARG A 1066 -21.06 -69.50 4.37
C ARG A 1066 -20.95 -67.99 4.21
N VAL A 1067 -21.09 -67.54 2.97
CA VAL A 1067 -21.08 -66.12 2.58
C VAL A 1067 -22.44 -65.78 1.99
N PHE A 1068 -22.96 -64.60 2.33
CA PHE A 1068 -24.15 -64.05 1.68
C PHE A 1068 -23.72 -63.17 0.50
N PHE A 1069 -23.78 -63.69 -0.72
CA PHE A 1069 -23.49 -62.92 -1.93
C PHE A 1069 -24.64 -61.95 -2.23
N ALA A 1070 -24.31 -60.69 -2.51
CA ALA A 1070 -25.27 -59.61 -2.75
C ALA A 1070 -25.85 -59.64 -4.17
N SER A 1071 -25.13 -60.27 -5.10
CA SER A 1071 -25.45 -60.43 -6.51
C SER A 1071 -25.01 -61.82 -7.00
N ASP A 1072 -25.46 -62.21 -8.19
CA ASP A 1072 -25.06 -63.47 -8.81
C ASP A 1072 -23.54 -63.47 -9.06
N THR A 1073 -22.85 -64.44 -8.49
CA THR A 1073 -21.38 -64.49 -8.45
C THR A 1073 -20.87 -65.72 -9.19
N ASP A 1074 -19.96 -65.49 -10.15
CA ASP A 1074 -19.24 -66.58 -10.81
C ASP A 1074 -18.20 -67.16 -9.83
N PRO A 1075 -18.28 -68.45 -9.47
CA PRO A 1075 -17.29 -69.06 -8.58
C PRO A 1075 -15.91 -69.20 -9.24
N SER A 1076 -15.82 -69.12 -10.58
CA SER A 1076 -14.54 -69.16 -11.26
C SER A 1076 -13.69 -67.95 -10.82
N GLY A 1077 -12.42 -68.18 -10.47
CA GLY A 1077 -11.53 -67.11 -9.97
C GLY A 1077 -11.71 -66.69 -8.51
N VAL A 1078 -12.67 -67.28 -7.78
CA VAL A 1078 -12.79 -67.12 -6.32
C VAL A 1078 -11.94 -68.19 -5.63
N GLU A 1079 -11.10 -67.74 -4.70
CA GLU A 1079 -10.29 -68.59 -3.83
C GLU A 1079 -10.67 -68.32 -2.38
N VAL A 1080 -10.64 -69.37 -1.57
CA VAL A 1080 -11.01 -69.34 -0.16
C VAL A 1080 -9.88 -69.91 0.69
N SER A 1081 -9.83 -69.51 1.95
CA SER A 1081 -8.79 -69.91 2.90
C SER A 1081 -9.39 -70.14 4.29
N ASN A 1082 -8.85 -71.12 5.01
CA ASN A 1082 -9.23 -71.44 6.40
C ASN A 1082 -8.19 -70.98 7.45
N ASP A 1083 -7.04 -70.44 7.00
CA ASP A 1083 -5.98 -69.90 7.83
C ASP A 1083 -5.60 -68.46 7.44
N GLY A 1084 -6.12 -67.95 6.32
CA GLY A 1084 -5.82 -66.64 5.74
C GLY A 1084 -4.52 -66.58 4.94
N ALA A 1085 -3.82 -67.71 4.75
CA ALA A 1085 -2.51 -67.78 4.09
C ALA A 1085 -2.47 -68.81 2.95
N ALA A 1086 -3.01 -70.01 3.17
CA ALA A 1086 -3.16 -71.04 2.14
C ALA A 1086 -4.49 -70.86 1.41
N TRP A 1087 -4.45 -70.77 0.08
CA TRP A 1087 -5.60 -70.44 -0.75
C TRP A 1087 -5.97 -71.60 -1.68
N ASP A 1088 -7.22 -72.03 -1.59
CA ASP A 1088 -7.80 -73.07 -2.43
C ASP A 1088 -8.85 -72.49 -3.36
N ARG A 1089 -8.92 -72.98 -4.60
CA ARG A 1089 -10.00 -72.62 -5.53
C ARG A 1089 -11.34 -73.08 -4.97
N LEU A 1090 -12.35 -72.22 -5.06
CA LEU A 1090 -13.69 -72.56 -4.62
C LEU A 1090 -14.23 -73.76 -5.41
N GLY A 1091 -14.60 -74.84 -4.72
CA GLY A 1091 -15.08 -76.09 -5.32
C GLY A 1091 -16.46 -76.02 -6.01
N LYS A 1092 -17.02 -74.82 -6.20
CA LYS A 1092 -18.30 -74.58 -6.87
C LYS A 1092 -18.06 -74.39 -8.37
N THR A 1093 -18.88 -75.01 -9.22
CA THR A 1093 -18.75 -74.93 -10.69
C THR A 1093 -19.94 -74.26 -11.38
N ARG A 1094 -21.00 -73.95 -10.64
CA ARG A 1094 -22.19 -73.25 -11.15
C ARG A 1094 -22.26 -71.86 -10.54
N MET A 1095 -22.84 -70.91 -11.28
CA MET A 1095 -23.16 -69.57 -10.80
C MET A 1095 -23.81 -69.63 -9.41
N MET A 1096 -23.30 -68.83 -8.47
CA MET A 1096 -23.85 -68.70 -7.14
C MET A 1096 -24.85 -67.55 -7.15
N GLU A 1097 -26.15 -67.85 -7.17
CA GLU A 1097 -27.22 -66.83 -7.14
C GLU A 1097 -27.14 -65.99 -5.86
N ARG A 1098 -27.66 -64.76 -5.87
CA ARG A 1098 -27.78 -63.93 -4.65
C ARG A 1098 -28.34 -64.74 -3.47
N GLY A 1099 -27.58 -64.82 -2.38
CA GLY A 1099 -28.00 -65.56 -1.18
C GLY A 1099 -26.84 -66.20 -0.41
N TRP A 1100 -27.21 -67.06 0.55
CA TRP A 1100 -26.25 -67.80 1.37
C TRP A 1100 -25.68 -69.00 0.61
N HIS A 1101 -24.36 -69.05 0.47
CA HIS A 1101 -23.64 -70.19 -0.10
C HIS A 1101 -22.55 -70.65 0.85
N GLU A 1102 -22.48 -71.96 1.09
CA GLU A 1102 -21.36 -72.58 1.80
C GLU A 1102 -20.13 -72.55 0.89
N VAL A 1103 -19.07 -71.89 1.37
CA VAL A 1103 -17.82 -71.67 0.62
C VAL A 1103 -16.66 -72.47 1.19
N LEU A 1104 -16.69 -72.83 2.47
CA LEU A 1104 -15.78 -73.79 3.09
C LEU A 1104 -16.60 -74.89 3.76
N THR A 1105 -16.41 -76.12 3.27
CA THR A 1105 -17.04 -77.30 3.85
C THR A 1105 -16.32 -77.73 5.12
N GLY A 1106 -17.07 -78.21 6.11
CA GLY A 1106 -16.61 -78.51 7.46
C GLY A 1106 -15.25 -79.24 7.52
N SER A 1107 -14.21 -78.50 7.93
CA SER A 1107 -12.84 -78.97 8.11
C SER A 1107 -12.45 -78.90 9.60
N ARG A 1108 -11.42 -79.61 10.07
CA ARG A 1108 -10.92 -79.41 11.45
C ARG A 1108 -10.27 -78.02 11.54
N TRP A 1109 -10.89 -77.11 12.30
CA TRP A 1109 -10.33 -75.78 12.56
C TRP A 1109 -9.35 -75.88 13.73
N SER A 1110 -8.11 -75.47 13.52
CA SER A 1110 -7.14 -75.28 14.62
C SER A 1110 -7.40 -73.96 15.34
N ARG A 1111 -6.82 -73.80 16.54
CA ARG A 1111 -6.78 -72.49 17.22
C ARG A 1111 -6.19 -71.43 16.27
N GLY A 1112 -6.83 -70.26 16.23
CA GLY A 1112 -6.42 -69.15 15.37
C GLY A 1112 -6.92 -69.20 13.93
N ALA A 1113 -7.88 -70.08 13.63
CA ALA A 1113 -8.39 -70.21 12.28
C ALA A 1113 -9.20 -68.97 11.83
N ARG A 1114 -9.06 -68.65 10.55
CA ARG A 1114 -9.54 -67.42 9.90
C ARG A 1114 -10.28 -67.79 8.62
N PHE A 1115 -11.23 -66.98 8.21
CA PHE A 1115 -11.81 -67.11 6.89
C PHE A 1115 -11.15 -66.10 5.95
N GLY A 1116 -10.61 -66.58 4.84
CA GLY A 1116 -10.17 -65.75 3.73
C GLY A 1116 -11.05 -65.97 2.51
N ILE A 1117 -11.36 -64.89 1.79
CA ILE A 1117 -11.90 -64.93 0.43
C ILE A 1117 -11.11 -63.93 -0.43
N ARG A 1118 -10.70 -64.36 -1.62
CA ARG A 1118 -10.07 -63.47 -2.60
C ARG A 1118 -10.57 -63.77 -4.00
N VAL A 1119 -10.52 -62.75 -4.85
CA VAL A 1119 -10.97 -62.82 -6.25
C VAL A 1119 -9.96 -62.16 -7.16
N SER A 1120 -9.71 -62.76 -8.32
CA SER A 1120 -8.80 -62.24 -9.35
C SER A 1120 -9.44 -62.24 -10.75
N GLY A 1121 -8.86 -61.52 -11.70
CA GLY A 1121 -9.37 -61.36 -13.08
C GLY A 1121 -10.61 -60.47 -13.17
N ASP A 1122 -11.13 -60.24 -14.38
CA ASP A 1122 -12.25 -59.33 -14.65
C ASP A 1122 -13.62 -59.91 -14.21
N ARG A 1123 -13.95 -59.77 -12.93
CA ARG A 1123 -15.22 -60.26 -12.36
C ARG A 1123 -15.60 -59.53 -11.08
N PRO A 1124 -16.90 -59.32 -10.81
CA PRO A 1124 -17.34 -58.71 -9.56
C PRO A 1124 -17.20 -59.68 -8.38
N LEU A 1125 -17.12 -59.12 -7.17
CA LEU A 1125 -17.34 -59.82 -5.92
C LEU A 1125 -18.07 -58.88 -4.99
N GLU A 1126 -19.25 -59.27 -4.54
CA GLU A 1126 -20.04 -58.47 -3.60
C GLU A 1126 -20.75 -59.37 -2.61
N PHE A 1127 -20.54 -59.13 -1.31
CA PHE A 1127 -21.18 -59.91 -0.26
C PHE A 1127 -21.48 -59.07 0.98
N LEU A 1128 -22.53 -59.45 1.71
CA LEU A 1128 -23.05 -58.65 2.83
C LEU A 1128 -22.62 -59.16 4.21
N ALA A 1129 -22.34 -60.45 4.33
CA ALA A 1129 -22.03 -61.07 5.61
C ALA A 1129 -21.33 -62.42 5.44
N VAL A 1130 -20.58 -62.79 6.48
CA VAL A 1130 -20.01 -64.14 6.67
C VAL A 1130 -20.63 -64.77 7.91
N ASP A 1131 -20.92 -66.07 7.86
CA ASP A 1131 -21.48 -66.82 8.99
C ASP A 1131 -20.78 -68.18 9.15
N VAL A 1132 -20.59 -68.58 10.41
CA VAL A 1132 -19.93 -69.83 10.80
C VAL A 1132 -20.98 -70.74 11.43
N LEU A 1133 -21.22 -71.90 10.81
CA LEU A 1133 -22.29 -72.85 11.16
C LEU A 1133 -21.86 -73.91 12.17
#